data_AF-A0A8H3VFZ7-F1
#
_entry.id   AF-A0A8H3VFZ7-F1
#
_cell.length_a   1.000
_cell.length_b   1.000
_cell.length_c   1.000
_cell.angle_alpha   90.00
_cell.angle_beta   90.00
_cell.angle_gamma   90.00
#
_symmetry.space_group_name_H-M   'P 1'
#
loop_
_entity.id
_entity.type
_entity.pdbx_description
1 polymer ?
#
loop_
_entity_poly.entity_id
_entity_poly.type
_entity_poly.pdbx_seq_one_letter_code
_entity_poly.pdbx_strand_id
1 'polypeptide(L)'
;MESLPKTLPASWYRSSPLYQLEKRGVFLKAWFLLAPITRFQGENEVVNYEMAGVKLCVRRTSVLQNDIAVYNAETGEELRSYITESGLLFTTISSMAPSFKEYFPDLEPLLARVDFTELPYRKSIKYEGNFNWKTMVDGYQECLHCQYTHPSFSVLYPPAFYAVHNHTNFSRHIADPTKPDDGLFLYFFPVVTLNVYGGGMSSFRVCPTEDPGVTRMEFDYYHVEEGEKFEEYYKFVRQVALEDFELCEKAQANLEKGIYHEGILNPEKESGVAWYQQEVLKRVVAQHEIEKVASDLAMEAFSQPTQEDPPMIAVAISLPLILAAVIFLSRHSLRWSLRLVVPASFHPQPSSEIDSYHASAHEISTSQDVPEGWFTDAKLFSLERRAIFATTWLCITHISHFQRPGDYLTFSISDYPFFLIMGKDSILRGFHNVCRHRAYTVTRKPVGSSLVLGCRYHGWSYDTQGKLTKAPKFDGIPGFKREENNLYQIWVKTDDNGFVFINFQGDWSVQDPDTRGLSDFANSSGISPTSTMVDFWQAEGDFNWKLASSLFEASNDHPFVGHEPKPGSLLNRLFGGARHQQKQATCQPSPISALRSIPGTNLWFMTVVEPLSATRSSLRRTLYCTHPNPSSTLTLTTNQNQTLLNAVGKDFNSDLETLIQSQIAMTTTTTANNTPIGLSKTITPSQTHLLERIEEHLRRERKAGTQIFPAAQLVADGEGSGVAEKCKIYPPTPFPLSCFLALISSHPFPSKRSQF
;
A
#
# COMPACT_ATOMS: atom_id res chain seq x y z
N MET A 1 -21.92 -5.08 26.65
CA MET A 1 -21.41 -3.84 26.02
C MET A 1 -21.24 -4.15 24.56
N GLU A 2 -21.86 -3.39 23.66
CA GLU A 2 -21.61 -3.53 22.22
C GLU A 2 -20.14 -3.19 21.93
N SER A 3 -19.52 -3.95 21.03
CA SER A 3 -18.16 -3.65 20.56
C SER A 3 -18.15 -2.32 19.81
N LEU A 4 -17.08 -1.54 19.98
CA LEU A 4 -16.90 -0.29 19.21
C LEU A 4 -16.92 -0.57 17.70
N PRO A 5 -17.44 0.36 16.88
CA PRO A 5 -17.43 0.22 15.43
C PRO A 5 -15.98 0.13 14.93
N LYS A 6 -15.78 -0.60 13.84
CA LYS A 6 -14.49 -0.77 13.19
C LYS A 6 -14.62 -0.51 11.70
N THR A 7 -13.50 -0.18 11.07
CA THR A 7 -13.43 -0.13 9.61
C THR A 7 -13.77 -1.49 9.00
N LEU A 8 -14.19 -1.52 7.74
CA LEU A 8 -14.19 -2.73 6.93
C LEU A 8 -12.79 -3.37 6.99
N PRO A 9 -12.71 -4.71 6.94
CA PRO A 9 -11.43 -5.40 6.83
C PRO A 9 -10.66 -4.94 5.59
N ALA A 10 -9.32 -4.91 5.67
CA ALA A 10 -8.44 -4.49 4.58
C ALA A 10 -8.72 -5.20 3.23
N SER A 11 -9.21 -6.44 3.27
CA SER A 11 -9.61 -7.20 2.07
C SER A 11 -10.69 -6.49 1.23
N TRP A 12 -11.58 -5.71 1.85
CA TRP A 12 -12.63 -4.96 1.15
C TRP A 12 -12.08 -3.83 0.29
N TYR A 13 -10.86 -3.37 0.55
CA TYR A 13 -10.22 -2.29 -0.21
C TYR A 13 -9.38 -2.80 -1.38
N ARG A 14 -9.20 -4.11 -1.52
CA ARG A 14 -8.26 -4.69 -2.51
C ARG A 14 -8.78 -5.90 -3.30
N SER A 15 -9.89 -6.49 -2.86
CA SER A 15 -10.43 -7.71 -3.49
C SER A 15 -11.28 -7.37 -4.71
N SER A 16 -10.83 -7.83 -5.89
CA SER A 16 -11.60 -7.72 -7.14
C SER A 16 -12.96 -8.43 -7.06
N PRO A 17 -13.08 -9.68 -6.55
CA PRO A 17 -14.39 -10.32 -6.37
C PRO A 17 -15.36 -9.53 -5.48
N LEU A 18 -14.88 -8.96 -4.36
CA LEU A 18 -15.72 -8.11 -3.50
C LEU A 18 -16.15 -6.83 -4.22
N TYR A 19 -15.23 -6.20 -4.97
CA TYR A 19 -15.57 -5.01 -5.75
C TYR A 19 -16.62 -5.30 -6.84
N GLN A 20 -16.59 -6.46 -7.48
CA GLN A 20 -17.64 -6.86 -8.42
C GLN A 20 -19.00 -7.03 -7.72
N LEU A 21 -19.02 -7.55 -6.49
CA LEU A 21 -20.23 -7.58 -5.66
C LEU A 21 -20.67 -6.16 -5.25
N GLU A 22 -19.75 -5.24 -4.96
CA GLU A 22 -20.07 -3.83 -4.72
C GLU A 22 -20.75 -3.19 -5.93
N LYS A 23 -20.23 -3.41 -7.16
CA LYS A 23 -20.87 -2.95 -8.41
C LYS A 23 -22.35 -3.33 -8.46
N ARG A 24 -22.68 -4.60 -8.22
CA ARG A 24 -24.05 -5.11 -8.31
C ARG A 24 -24.93 -4.77 -7.11
N GLY A 25 -24.37 -4.88 -5.91
CA GLY A 25 -25.08 -4.68 -4.65
C GLY A 25 -25.32 -3.22 -4.30
N VAL A 26 -24.40 -2.34 -4.71
CA VAL A 26 -24.40 -0.91 -4.36
C VAL A 26 -24.67 -0.05 -5.59
N PHE A 27 -23.75 -0.01 -6.55
CA PHE A 27 -23.75 1.00 -7.62
C PHE A 27 -24.95 0.86 -8.58
N LEU A 28 -25.31 -0.35 -8.98
CA LEU A 28 -26.49 -0.60 -9.84
C LEU A 28 -27.83 -0.29 -9.16
N LYS A 29 -27.84 -0.03 -7.85
CA LYS A 29 -29.05 0.26 -7.08
C LYS A 29 -29.08 1.70 -6.56
N ALA A 30 -28.15 2.55 -7.02
CA ALA A 30 -27.94 3.89 -6.51
C ALA A 30 -28.42 5.00 -7.48
N TRP A 31 -28.56 6.19 -6.90
CA TRP A 31 -28.69 7.47 -7.61
C TRP A 31 -27.42 8.29 -7.47
N PHE A 32 -27.02 8.97 -8.54
CA PHE A 32 -25.79 9.75 -8.63
C PHE A 32 -26.12 11.20 -9.00
N LEU A 33 -25.58 12.15 -8.24
CA LEU A 33 -25.57 13.55 -8.64
C LEU A 33 -24.60 13.71 -9.82
N LEU A 34 -25.07 14.36 -10.90
CA LEU A 34 -24.21 14.74 -12.03
C LEU A 34 -23.66 16.15 -11.83
N ALA A 35 -24.55 17.14 -11.82
CA ALA A 35 -24.21 18.56 -11.70
C ALA A 35 -25.47 19.42 -11.48
N PRO A 36 -25.33 20.69 -11.07
CA PRO A 36 -26.34 21.72 -11.30
C PRO A 36 -26.69 21.85 -12.79
N ILE A 37 -27.92 22.24 -13.09
CA ILE A 37 -28.39 22.44 -14.47
C ILE A 37 -27.58 23.49 -15.24
N THR A 38 -26.94 24.43 -14.52
CA THR A 38 -26.05 25.45 -15.09
C THR A 38 -24.80 24.87 -15.74
N ARG A 39 -24.49 23.58 -15.55
CA ARG A 39 -23.43 22.88 -16.28
C ARG A 39 -23.77 22.62 -17.74
N PHE A 40 -25.05 22.60 -18.10
CA PHE A 40 -25.56 22.12 -19.39
C PHE A 40 -26.19 23.25 -20.21
N GLN A 41 -25.43 24.31 -20.51
CA GLN A 41 -26.02 25.52 -21.12
C GLN A 41 -26.13 25.46 -22.65
N GLY A 42 -25.23 24.76 -23.35
CA GLY A 42 -25.25 24.73 -24.82
C GLY A 42 -26.37 23.84 -25.40
N GLU A 43 -27.14 24.37 -26.34
CA GLU A 43 -28.06 23.57 -27.16
C GLU A 43 -27.23 22.56 -27.98
N ASN A 44 -27.52 21.26 -27.83
CA ASN A 44 -26.71 20.14 -28.35
C ASN A 44 -25.30 19.97 -27.73
N GLU A 45 -24.97 20.67 -26.63
CA GLU A 45 -23.74 20.36 -25.88
C GLU A 45 -23.89 18.99 -25.20
N VAL A 46 -22.90 18.13 -25.43
CA VAL A 46 -22.83 16.81 -24.82
C VAL A 46 -21.82 16.84 -23.67
N VAL A 47 -22.27 16.58 -22.45
CA VAL A 47 -21.40 16.43 -21.28
C VAL A 47 -21.34 14.96 -20.90
N ASN A 48 -20.12 14.42 -20.82
CA ASN A 48 -19.90 13.01 -20.56
C ASN A 48 -19.50 12.76 -19.09
N TYR A 49 -20.07 11.70 -18.51
CA TYR A 49 -19.72 11.19 -17.19
C TYR A 49 -19.45 9.69 -17.26
N GLU A 50 -18.89 9.13 -16.19
CA GLU A 50 -18.78 7.69 -16.00
C GLU A 50 -19.04 7.36 -14.53
N MET A 51 -19.97 6.44 -14.30
CA MET A 51 -20.35 5.99 -12.95
C MET A 51 -20.21 4.47 -12.88
N ALA A 52 -19.27 3.99 -12.06
CA ALA A 52 -19.00 2.57 -11.84
C ALA A 52 -18.81 1.78 -13.16
N GLY A 53 -18.08 2.35 -14.12
CA GLY A 53 -17.81 1.76 -15.43
C GLY A 53 -18.88 2.02 -16.50
N VAL A 54 -20.03 2.62 -16.15
CA VAL A 54 -21.08 2.98 -17.13
C VAL A 54 -20.87 4.39 -17.63
N LYS A 55 -20.63 4.54 -18.94
CA LYS A 55 -20.47 5.86 -19.58
C LYS A 55 -21.84 6.50 -19.84
N LEU A 56 -21.96 7.76 -19.46
CA LEU A 56 -23.18 8.55 -19.53
C LEU A 56 -22.97 9.78 -20.41
N CYS A 57 -24.01 10.15 -21.14
CA CYS A 57 -24.08 11.31 -22.01
C CYS A 57 -25.27 12.17 -21.58
N VAL A 58 -25.01 13.38 -21.12
CA VAL A 58 -26.07 14.35 -20.80
C VAL A 58 -26.27 15.27 -21.99
N ARG A 59 -27.52 15.43 -22.43
CA ARG A 59 -27.89 16.31 -23.53
C ARG A 59 -29.03 17.22 -23.12
N ARG A 60 -28.91 18.47 -23.51
CA ARG A 60 -30.02 19.40 -23.48
C ARG A 60 -30.91 19.18 -24.71
N THR A 61 -32.17 18.83 -24.51
CA THR A 61 -33.13 18.49 -25.56
C THR A 61 -33.97 19.68 -26.03
N SER A 62 -33.99 20.80 -25.27
CA SER A 62 -34.55 22.08 -25.73
C SER A 62 -33.99 23.29 -24.95
N VAL A 63 -34.35 24.51 -25.39
CA VAL A 63 -34.01 25.78 -24.72
C VAL A 63 -34.68 25.97 -23.34
N LEU A 64 -35.67 25.14 -22.98
CA LEU A 64 -36.29 25.19 -21.66
C LEU A 64 -35.30 24.69 -20.57
N GLN A 65 -35.50 25.16 -19.34
CA GLN A 65 -34.56 24.93 -18.24
C GLN A 65 -34.53 23.46 -17.76
N ASN A 66 -35.61 22.71 -17.96
CA ASN A 66 -35.76 21.32 -17.49
C ASN A 66 -35.63 20.27 -18.59
N ASP A 67 -35.34 20.67 -19.82
CA ASP A 67 -35.24 19.76 -20.97
C ASP A 67 -33.82 19.21 -21.06
N ILE A 68 -33.44 18.43 -20.04
CA ILE A 68 -32.14 17.74 -19.94
C ILE A 68 -32.40 16.25 -19.80
N ALA A 69 -31.86 15.46 -20.73
CA ALA A 69 -31.95 14.01 -20.72
C ALA A 69 -30.57 13.38 -20.54
N VAL A 70 -30.54 12.21 -19.89
CA VAL A 70 -29.32 11.45 -19.65
C VAL A 70 -29.42 10.14 -20.41
N TYR A 71 -28.39 9.81 -21.18
CA TYR A 71 -28.33 8.61 -22.00
C TYR A 71 -27.15 7.75 -21.58
N ASN A 72 -27.30 6.44 -21.68
CA ASN A 72 -26.16 5.54 -21.71
C ASN A 72 -25.39 5.81 -23.01
N ALA A 73 -24.11 6.18 -22.90
CA ALA A 73 -23.30 6.59 -24.04
C ALA A 73 -22.98 5.43 -25.01
N GLU A 74 -23.07 4.17 -24.53
CA GLU A 74 -22.75 2.98 -25.30
C GLU A 74 -24.01 2.39 -25.97
N THR A 75 -25.13 2.31 -25.26
CA THR A 75 -26.38 1.74 -25.80
C THR A 75 -27.27 2.78 -26.47
N GLY A 76 -27.11 4.06 -26.13
CA GLY A 76 -28.00 5.15 -26.57
C GLY A 76 -29.35 5.17 -25.86
N GLU A 77 -29.58 4.28 -24.90
CA GLU A 77 -30.82 4.22 -24.12
C GLU A 77 -30.91 5.40 -23.15
N GLU A 78 -32.10 5.97 -23.02
CA GLU A 78 -32.37 7.01 -22.04
C GLU A 78 -32.41 6.41 -20.63
N LEU A 79 -31.67 7.03 -19.72
CA LEU A 79 -31.58 6.65 -18.32
C LEU A 79 -32.53 7.50 -17.50
N ARG A 80 -33.06 6.90 -16.42
CA ARG A 80 -33.88 7.65 -15.47
C ARG A 80 -33.06 8.77 -14.86
N SER A 81 -33.59 9.98 -14.93
CA SER A 81 -33.02 11.18 -14.33
C SER A 81 -34.07 11.89 -13.47
N TYR A 82 -33.61 12.77 -12.59
CA TYR A 82 -34.46 13.60 -11.74
C TYR A 82 -33.78 14.95 -11.54
N ILE A 83 -34.50 16.04 -11.81
CA ILE A 83 -34.05 17.40 -11.53
C ILE A 83 -34.79 17.87 -10.28
N THR A 84 -34.03 18.20 -9.24
CA THR A 84 -34.56 18.75 -7.99
C THR A 84 -35.12 20.16 -8.20
N GLU A 85 -36.01 20.61 -7.32
CA GLU A 85 -36.58 21.98 -7.40
C GLU A 85 -35.50 23.06 -7.33
N SER A 86 -34.40 22.78 -6.62
CA SER A 86 -33.23 23.65 -6.47
C SER A 86 -32.27 23.65 -7.67
N GLY A 87 -32.50 22.81 -8.70
CA GLY A 87 -31.69 22.81 -9.93
C GLY A 87 -30.53 21.81 -9.99
N LEU A 88 -30.51 20.76 -9.17
CA LEU A 88 -29.54 19.66 -9.28
C LEU A 88 -30.07 18.50 -10.13
N LEU A 89 -29.28 18.00 -11.07
CA LEU A 89 -29.58 16.83 -11.91
C LEU A 89 -28.97 15.55 -11.32
N PHE A 90 -29.82 14.57 -11.04
CA PHE A 90 -29.46 13.22 -10.64
C PHE A 90 -29.82 12.21 -11.72
N THR A 91 -29.13 11.06 -11.73
CA THR A 91 -29.45 9.93 -12.60
C THR A 91 -29.19 8.60 -11.91
N THR A 92 -29.77 7.52 -12.43
CA THR A 92 -29.39 6.15 -12.09
C THR A 92 -28.94 5.40 -13.34
N ILE A 93 -27.97 4.52 -13.18
CA ILE A 93 -27.36 3.75 -14.27
C ILE A 93 -28.07 2.41 -14.53
N SER A 94 -29.15 2.11 -13.80
CA SER A 94 -29.85 0.84 -13.88
C SER A 94 -31.33 0.97 -13.52
N SER A 95 -32.13 0.07 -14.08
CA SER A 95 -33.54 -0.10 -13.73
C SER A 95 -33.75 -0.65 -12.32
N MET A 96 -32.71 -1.23 -11.69
CA MET A 96 -32.78 -1.81 -10.35
C MET A 96 -32.86 -0.79 -9.22
N ALA A 97 -32.48 0.47 -9.46
CA ALA A 97 -32.58 1.50 -8.43
C ALA A 97 -34.07 1.81 -8.12
N PRO A 98 -34.42 2.05 -6.85
CA PRO A 98 -35.76 2.52 -6.51
C PRO A 98 -36.02 3.91 -7.11
N SER A 99 -37.25 4.42 -6.97
CA SER A 99 -37.54 5.79 -7.40
C SER A 99 -36.70 6.81 -6.61
N PHE A 100 -36.46 7.99 -7.18
CA PHE A 100 -35.65 9.03 -6.52
C PHE A 100 -36.17 9.37 -5.12
N LYS A 101 -37.50 9.51 -4.96
CA LYS A 101 -38.13 9.83 -3.67
C LYS A 101 -38.06 8.70 -2.65
N GLU A 102 -38.05 7.44 -3.08
CA GLU A 102 -37.80 6.30 -2.18
C GLU A 102 -36.33 6.22 -1.77
N TYR A 103 -35.41 6.57 -2.68
CA TYR A 103 -33.97 6.56 -2.39
C TYR A 103 -33.56 7.73 -1.48
N PHE A 104 -34.14 8.92 -1.69
CA PHE A 104 -33.87 10.14 -0.94
C PHE A 104 -35.15 10.74 -0.35
N PRO A 105 -35.74 10.13 0.70
CA PRO A 105 -37.05 10.52 1.21
C PRO A 105 -37.11 11.94 1.81
N ASP A 106 -35.99 12.44 2.31
CA ASP A 106 -35.91 13.69 3.08
C ASP A 106 -34.85 14.69 2.56
N LEU A 107 -34.40 14.52 1.30
CA LEU A 107 -33.34 15.36 0.73
C LEU A 107 -33.81 16.75 0.26
N GLU A 108 -34.97 16.84 -0.40
CA GLU A 108 -35.46 18.09 -1.01
C GLU A 108 -35.51 19.30 -0.05
N PRO A 109 -36.02 19.18 1.19
CA PRO A 109 -36.04 20.31 2.13
C PRO A 109 -34.65 20.85 2.50
N LEU A 110 -33.62 20.01 2.38
CA LEU A 110 -32.24 20.41 2.63
C LEU A 110 -31.63 21.16 1.45
N LEU A 111 -31.92 20.70 0.23
CA LEU A 111 -31.43 21.32 -1.00
C LEU A 111 -32.10 22.67 -1.29
N ALA A 112 -33.38 22.85 -0.91
CA ALA A 112 -34.13 24.09 -1.09
C ALA A 112 -33.53 25.32 -0.38
N ARG A 113 -32.48 25.14 0.43
CA ARG A 113 -31.72 26.23 1.08
C ARG A 113 -30.79 26.98 0.13
N VAL A 114 -30.44 26.37 -1.00
CA VAL A 114 -29.51 26.94 -1.98
C VAL A 114 -30.18 26.87 -3.34
N ASP A 115 -30.16 27.99 -4.06
CA ASP A 115 -30.60 28.02 -5.45
C ASP A 115 -29.41 27.68 -6.37
N PHE A 116 -29.34 26.42 -6.82
CA PHE A 116 -28.27 25.97 -7.71
C PHE A 116 -28.49 26.39 -9.16
N THR A 117 -29.65 26.99 -9.49
CA THR A 117 -29.93 27.49 -10.84
C THR A 117 -29.15 28.78 -11.15
N GLU A 118 -28.68 29.47 -10.12
CA GLU A 118 -27.92 30.73 -10.21
C GLU A 118 -26.41 30.55 -10.01
N LEU A 119 -25.91 29.31 -9.95
CA LEU A 119 -24.48 29.02 -9.72
C LEU A 119 -23.76 28.69 -11.04
N PRO A 120 -22.96 29.60 -11.62
CA PRO A 120 -22.30 29.37 -12.91
C PRO A 120 -21.21 28.31 -12.79
N TYR A 121 -21.18 27.39 -13.76
CA TYR A 121 -20.06 26.47 -13.95
C TYR A 121 -18.79 27.23 -14.34
N ARG A 122 -17.66 26.87 -13.72
CA ARG A 122 -16.36 27.51 -14.00
C ARG A 122 -15.34 26.54 -14.56
N LYS A 123 -15.19 25.36 -13.94
CA LYS A 123 -14.09 24.45 -14.28
C LYS A 123 -14.36 23.02 -13.82
N SER A 124 -13.79 22.05 -14.55
CA SER A 124 -13.65 20.66 -14.10
C SER A 124 -12.19 20.21 -14.15
N ILE A 125 -11.81 19.31 -13.24
CA ILE A 125 -10.49 18.65 -13.24
C ILE A 125 -10.65 17.16 -12.89
N LYS A 126 -9.68 16.35 -13.31
CA LYS A 126 -9.65 14.92 -13.03
C LYS A 126 -8.27 14.49 -12.53
N TYR A 127 -8.25 13.58 -11.56
CA TYR A 127 -7.05 12.92 -11.05
C TYR A 127 -7.28 11.43 -11.02
N GLU A 128 -6.28 10.63 -11.36
CA GLU A 128 -6.29 9.19 -11.15
C GLU A 128 -5.38 8.88 -9.98
N GLY A 129 -5.88 8.13 -9.00
CA GLY A 129 -5.17 7.79 -7.78
C GLY A 129 -5.16 6.29 -7.51
N ASN A 130 -4.08 5.83 -6.89
CA ASN A 130 -3.84 4.43 -6.55
C ASN A 130 -4.49 4.09 -5.20
N PHE A 131 -5.82 4.22 -5.15
CA PHE A 131 -6.61 3.85 -4.00
C PHE A 131 -8.01 3.35 -4.38
N ASN A 132 -8.59 2.55 -3.49
CA ASN A 132 -9.99 2.15 -3.60
C ASN A 132 -10.91 3.34 -3.32
N TRP A 133 -12.09 3.35 -3.95
CA TRP A 133 -13.07 4.42 -3.78
C TRP A 133 -13.43 4.67 -2.31
N LYS A 134 -13.52 3.59 -1.50
CA LYS A 134 -13.84 3.67 -0.07
C LYS A 134 -12.78 4.43 0.72
N THR A 135 -11.52 4.39 0.31
CA THR A 135 -10.43 5.11 1.00
C THR A 135 -10.65 6.63 0.97
N MET A 136 -11.19 7.16 -0.14
CA MET A 136 -11.55 8.57 -0.23
C MET A 136 -12.84 8.90 0.52
N VAL A 137 -13.84 8.03 0.44
CA VAL A 137 -15.11 8.21 1.17
C VAL A 137 -14.87 8.16 2.68
N ASP A 138 -13.97 7.29 3.15
CA ASP A 138 -13.51 7.22 4.53
C ASP A 138 -13.00 8.58 5.03
N GLY A 139 -12.15 9.25 4.25
CA GLY A 139 -11.64 10.59 4.61
C GLY A 139 -12.75 11.64 4.62
N TYR A 140 -13.61 11.66 3.60
CA TYR A 140 -14.69 12.66 3.52
C TYR A 140 -15.75 12.48 4.62
N GLN A 141 -16.00 11.24 5.06
CA GLN A 141 -17.04 10.90 6.03
C GLN A 141 -16.70 11.26 7.50
N GLU A 142 -15.62 11.99 7.75
CA GLU A 142 -15.24 12.53 9.06
C GLU A 142 -14.39 13.80 8.93
N CYS A 143 -14.07 14.45 10.07
CA CYS A 143 -13.15 15.60 10.10
C CYS A 143 -12.20 15.54 11.31
N LEU A 144 -11.97 14.34 11.84
CA LEU A 144 -10.98 14.08 12.88
C LEU A 144 -9.56 14.34 12.36
N HIS A 145 -9.31 14.10 11.07
CA HIS A 145 -8.02 14.37 10.44
C HIS A 145 -7.78 15.85 10.10
N CYS A 146 -8.83 16.66 9.93
CA CYS A 146 -8.75 18.04 9.43
C CYS A 146 -7.71 18.88 10.17
N GLN A 147 -7.66 18.79 11.51
CA GLN A 147 -6.71 19.55 12.34
C GLN A 147 -5.22 19.19 12.08
N TYR A 148 -4.96 18.00 11.53
CA TYR A 148 -3.61 17.48 11.29
C TYR A 148 -3.19 17.62 9.83
N THR A 149 -4.14 17.52 8.91
CA THR A 149 -3.91 17.49 7.46
C THR A 149 -4.20 18.84 6.79
N HIS A 150 -5.24 19.56 7.23
CA HIS A 150 -5.72 20.78 6.57
C HIS A 150 -5.63 22.00 7.50
N PRO A 151 -4.43 22.56 7.75
CA PRO A 151 -4.26 23.74 8.59
C PRO A 151 -5.10 24.93 8.10
N SER A 152 -5.09 25.22 6.79
CA SER A 152 -5.82 26.35 6.21
C SER A 152 -7.33 26.17 6.32
N PHE A 153 -7.83 24.96 6.04
CA PHE A 153 -9.25 24.65 6.16
C PHE A 153 -9.73 24.73 7.61
N SER A 154 -8.94 24.20 8.56
CA SER A 154 -9.29 24.17 9.98
C SER A 154 -9.39 25.54 10.63
N VAL A 155 -8.79 26.58 10.02
CA VAL A 155 -8.96 27.98 10.46
C VAL A 155 -10.36 28.49 10.13
N LEU A 156 -10.90 28.12 8.97
CA LEU A 156 -12.22 28.56 8.50
C LEU A 156 -13.35 27.69 9.05
N TYR A 157 -13.11 26.38 9.14
CA TYR A 157 -14.07 25.37 9.57
C TYR A 157 -13.48 24.54 10.72
N PRO A 158 -13.54 25.05 11.98
CA PRO A 158 -12.90 24.39 13.11
C PRO A 158 -13.50 23.01 13.42
N PRO A 159 -12.71 21.92 13.45
CA PRO A 159 -13.22 20.57 13.71
C PRO A 159 -13.89 20.37 15.07
N ALA A 160 -13.73 21.33 15.99
CA ALA A 160 -14.33 21.29 17.33
C ALA A 160 -15.87 21.20 17.29
N PHE A 161 -16.50 21.86 16.32
CA PHE A 161 -17.96 21.93 16.18
C PHE A 161 -18.51 20.97 15.12
N TYR A 162 -17.63 20.19 14.49
CA TYR A 162 -18.00 19.32 13.39
C TYR A 162 -18.85 18.14 13.84
N ALA A 163 -19.93 17.88 13.11
CA ALA A 163 -20.81 16.74 13.28
C ALA A 163 -21.27 16.20 11.93
N VAL A 164 -21.52 14.89 11.88
CA VAL A 164 -22.10 14.20 10.71
C VAL A 164 -23.48 13.68 11.09
N HIS A 165 -24.49 14.09 10.33
CA HIS A 165 -25.87 13.65 10.44
C HIS A 165 -26.16 12.71 9.27
N ASN A 166 -26.34 11.43 9.58
CA ASN A 166 -26.60 10.41 8.57
C ASN A 166 -28.11 10.29 8.30
N HIS A 167 -28.48 10.31 7.03
CA HIS A 167 -29.86 10.17 6.53
C HIS A 167 -29.99 8.89 5.69
N THR A 168 -31.14 8.68 5.05
CA THR A 168 -31.31 7.53 4.14
C THR A 168 -30.56 7.83 2.82
N ASN A 169 -29.46 7.11 2.59
CA ASN A 169 -28.58 7.21 1.41
C ASN A 169 -27.81 8.55 1.23
N PHE A 170 -27.76 9.42 2.24
CA PHE A 170 -26.85 10.57 2.22
C PHE A 170 -26.44 10.98 3.63
N SER A 171 -25.36 11.75 3.74
CA SER A 171 -24.92 12.34 5.01
C SER A 171 -24.75 13.85 4.86
N ARG A 172 -25.16 14.58 5.90
CA ARG A 172 -24.94 16.01 6.04
C ARG A 172 -23.85 16.28 7.06
N HIS A 173 -22.86 17.05 6.65
CA HIS A 173 -21.78 17.48 7.52
C HIS A 173 -22.02 18.93 7.94
N ILE A 174 -21.92 19.19 9.23
CA ILE A 174 -22.17 20.49 9.84
C ILE A 174 -20.84 20.99 10.39
N ALA A 175 -20.26 22.02 9.77
CA ALA A 175 -18.99 22.57 10.18
C ALA A 175 -19.11 23.62 11.30
N ASP A 176 -20.14 24.47 11.24
CA ASP A 176 -20.47 25.45 12.28
C ASP A 176 -22.00 25.54 12.45
N PRO A 177 -22.57 25.09 13.58
CA PRO A 177 -24.00 25.18 13.83
C PRO A 177 -24.57 26.60 13.82
N THR A 178 -23.73 27.62 14.02
CA THR A 178 -24.12 29.03 14.07
C THR A 178 -24.15 29.71 12.70
N LYS A 179 -23.58 29.07 11.68
CA LYS A 179 -23.55 29.55 10.28
C LYS A 179 -24.15 28.49 9.35
N PRO A 180 -25.46 28.20 9.44
CA PRO A 180 -26.07 27.10 8.71
C PRO A 180 -26.05 27.27 7.17
N ASP A 181 -25.82 28.48 6.69
CA ASP A 181 -25.84 28.86 5.26
C ASP A 181 -24.43 28.94 4.63
N ASP A 182 -23.37 28.78 5.43
CA ASP A 182 -21.98 28.61 4.98
C ASP A 182 -21.47 27.25 5.49
N GLY A 183 -21.27 26.29 4.58
CA GLY A 183 -20.89 24.93 4.95
C GLY A 183 -22.01 23.89 4.85
N LEU A 184 -22.82 23.95 3.79
CA LEU A 184 -23.61 22.79 3.37
C LEU A 184 -22.66 21.79 2.69
N PHE A 185 -22.29 20.76 3.42
CA PHE A 185 -21.44 19.67 2.97
C PHE A 185 -22.27 18.39 2.94
N LEU A 186 -22.46 17.81 1.77
CA LEU A 186 -23.29 16.63 1.53
C LEU A 186 -22.48 15.53 0.88
N TYR A 187 -22.67 14.32 1.39
CA TYR A 187 -22.27 13.09 0.73
C TYR A 187 -23.52 12.35 0.27
N PHE A 188 -23.62 12.10 -1.02
CA PHE A 188 -24.63 11.24 -1.64
C PHE A 188 -24.04 9.85 -1.82
N PHE A 189 -24.60 8.88 -1.11
CA PHE A 189 -24.17 7.51 -1.19
C PHE A 189 -24.41 6.95 -2.62
N PRO A 190 -23.40 6.34 -3.26
CA PRO A 190 -22.15 5.88 -2.65
C PRO A 190 -20.91 6.76 -2.86
N VAL A 191 -20.87 7.70 -3.80
CA VAL A 191 -19.59 8.25 -4.29
C VAL A 191 -19.58 9.73 -4.67
N VAL A 192 -20.68 10.47 -4.48
CA VAL A 192 -20.75 11.86 -4.93
C VAL A 192 -20.83 12.80 -3.74
N THR A 193 -20.14 13.93 -3.80
CA THR A 193 -20.19 14.96 -2.77
C THR A 193 -20.66 16.29 -3.36
N LEU A 194 -21.15 17.16 -2.48
CA LEU A 194 -21.49 18.55 -2.78
C LEU A 194 -21.11 19.41 -1.60
N ASN A 195 -20.31 20.44 -1.86
CA ASN A 195 -19.74 21.32 -0.85
C ASN A 195 -20.07 22.76 -1.24
N VAL A 196 -20.85 23.46 -0.43
CA VAL A 196 -21.16 24.88 -0.61
C VAL A 196 -20.34 25.70 0.36
N TYR A 197 -19.63 26.68 -0.19
CA TYR A 197 -18.82 27.67 0.52
C TYR A 197 -19.39 29.06 0.23
N GLY A 198 -19.15 30.07 1.08
CA GLY A 198 -19.67 31.44 0.92
C GLY A 198 -19.49 32.09 -0.47
N GLY A 199 -20.39 31.80 -1.42
CA GLY A 199 -20.41 32.28 -2.81
C GLY A 199 -20.06 31.24 -3.90
N GLY A 200 -19.66 30.02 -3.55
CA GLY A 200 -19.23 28.99 -4.50
C GLY A 200 -19.62 27.57 -4.11
N MET A 201 -19.52 26.64 -5.07
CA MET A 201 -19.79 25.23 -4.86
C MET A 201 -18.67 24.38 -5.47
N SER A 202 -18.28 23.31 -4.81
CA SER A 202 -17.53 22.22 -5.42
C SER A 202 -18.32 20.92 -5.29
N SER A 203 -18.26 20.08 -6.30
CA SER A 203 -18.75 18.71 -6.24
C SER A 203 -17.64 17.81 -6.72
N PHE A 204 -17.38 16.72 -6.00
CA PHE A 204 -16.48 15.70 -6.50
C PHE A 204 -17.13 14.33 -6.50
N ARG A 205 -16.69 13.51 -7.46
CA ARG A 205 -17.13 12.15 -7.66
C ARG A 205 -15.94 11.23 -7.53
N VAL A 206 -16.13 10.17 -6.77
CA VAL A 206 -15.17 9.07 -6.61
C VAL A 206 -15.53 8.00 -7.63
N CYS A 207 -14.92 8.02 -8.81
CA CYS A 207 -15.23 7.11 -9.91
C CYS A 207 -14.27 5.92 -9.90
N PRO A 208 -14.62 4.77 -9.29
CA PRO A 208 -13.75 3.60 -9.33
C PRO A 208 -13.63 3.04 -10.75
N THR A 209 -12.46 2.49 -11.07
CA THR A 209 -12.19 1.88 -12.40
C THR A 209 -12.52 0.38 -12.41
N GLU A 210 -12.08 -0.38 -13.42
CA GLU A 210 -12.15 -1.84 -13.37
C GLU A 210 -11.18 -2.44 -12.35
N ASP A 211 -10.06 -1.75 -12.07
CA ASP A 211 -9.16 -2.11 -10.98
C ASP A 211 -9.68 -1.53 -9.66
N PRO A 212 -10.03 -2.36 -8.65
CA PRO A 212 -10.48 -1.87 -7.35
C PRO A 212 -9.44 -1.02 -6.61
N GLY A 213 -8.16 -1.12 -6.97
CA GLY A 213 -7.07 -0.32 -6.41
C GLY A 213 -6.86 1.03 -7.11
N VAL A 214 -7.62 1.33 -8.17
CA VAL A 214 -7.48 2.58 -8.94
C VAL A 214 -8.82 3.31 -9.01
N THR A 215 -8.80 4.58 -8.61
CA THR A 215 -9.96 5.46 -8.59
C THR A 215 -9.66 6.76 -9.31
N ARG A 216 -10.58 7.17 -10.18
CA ARG A 216 -10.57 8.49 -10.80
C ARG A 216 -11.42 9.46 -9.97
N MET A 217 -10.80 10.51 -9.48
CA MET A 217 -11.47 11.62 -8.84
C MET A 217 -11.84 12.68 -9.87
N GLU A 218 -13.11 13.04 -9.96
CA GLU A 218 -13.59 14.10 -10.85
C GLU A 218 -14.20 15.23 -10.05
N PHE A 219 -13.76 16.47 -10.28
CA PHE A 219 -14.24 17.64 -9.55
C PHE A 219 -14.84 18.66 -10.52
N ASP A 220 -15.96 19.24 -10.12
CA ASP A 220 -16.57 20.39 -10.77
C ASP A 220 -16.63 21.58 -9.80
N TYR A 221 -16.30 22.76 -10.31
CA TYR A 221 -16.25 24.01 -9.56
C TYR A 221 -17.22 25.02 -10.15
N TYR A 222 -17.99 25.65 -9.27
CA TYR A 222 -19.00 26.64 -9.58
C TYR A 222 -18.80 27.86 -8.68
N HIS A 223 -19.00 29.06 -9.22
CA HIS A 223 -18.78 30.27 -8.45
C HIS A 223 -19.49 31.47 -9.09
N VAL A 224 -20.14 32.32 -8.29
CA VAL A 224 -20.86 33.51 -8.79
C VAL A 224 -19.89 34.53 -9.40
N GLU A 225 -18.75 34.75 -8.76
CA GLU A 225 -17.66 35.61 -9.27
C GLU A 225 -16.77 34.90 -10.29
N GLU A 226 -16.06 35.67 -11.11
CA GLU A 226 -15.05 35.23 -12.06
C GLU A 226 -13.69 35.90 -11.83
N GLY A 227 -12.68 35.56 -12.64
CA GLY A 227 -11.34 36.15 -12.55
C GLY A 227 -10.61 35.81 -11.25
N GLU A 228 -9.97 36.78 -10.63
CA GLU A 228 -9.08 36.57 -9.47
C GLU A 228 -9.81 35.95 -8.27
N LYS A 229 -11.04 36.36 -7.97
CA LYS A 229 -11.83 35.81 -6.86
C LYS A 229 -12.10 34.31 -7.02
N PHE A 230 -12.43 33.88 -8.25
CA PHE A 230 -12.61 32.46 -8.54
C PHE A 230 -11.30 31.69 -8.39
N GLU A 231 -10.18 32.24 -8.86
CA GLU A 231 -8.88 31.58 -8.77
C GLU A 231 -8.41 31.42 -7.32
N GLU A 232 -8.71 32.37 -6.42
CA GLU A 232 -8.47 32.23 -4.99
C GLU A 232 -9.28 31.10 -4.36
N TYR A 233 -10.60 31.08 -4.62
CA TYR A 233 -11.50 30.00 -4.20
C TYR A 233 -11.02 28.63 -4.71
N TYR A 234 -10.73 28.54 -6.01
CA TYR A 234 -10.29 27.31 -6.66
C TYR A 234 -8.98 26.79 -6.07
N LYS A 235 -7.99 27.66 -5.84
CA LYS A 235 -6.72 27.28 -5.20
C LYS A 235 -6.94 26.71 -3.80
N PHE A 236 -7.79 27.35 -3.00
CA PHE A 236 -8.10 26.89 -1.65
C PHE A 236 -8.76 25.50 -1.63
N VAL A 237 -9.86 25.31 -2.37
CA VAL A 237 -10.60 24.04 -2.38
C VAL A 237 -9.74 22.91 -2.99
N ARG A 238 -8.98 23.22 -4.05
CA ARG A 238 -8.08 22.24 -4.67
C ARG A 238 -6.95 21.82 -3.74
N GLN A 239 -6.43 22.71 -2.90
CA GLN A 239 -5.39 22.36 -1.94
C GLN A 239 -5.89 21.25 -0.99
N VAL A 240 -7.07 21.42 -0.40
CA VAL A 240 -7.68 20.42 0.50
C VAL A 240 -7.84 19.07 -0.22
N ALA A 241 -8.37 19.08 -1.45
CA ALA A 241 -8.54 17.87 -2.24
C ALA A 241 -7.23 17.12 -2.53
N LEU A 242 -6.13 17.83 -2.78
CA LEU A 242 -4.82 17.21 -3.01
C LEU A 242 -4.18 16.67 -1.72
N GLU A 243 -4.43 17.34 -0.59
CA GLU A 243 -4.00 16.87 0.73
C GLU A 243 -4.70 15.53 1.08
N ASP A 244 -6.01 15.42 0.83
CA ASP A 244 -6.76 14.16 0.99
C ASP A 244 -6.31 13.06 0.03
N PHE A 245 -6.01 13.43 -1.22
CA PHE A 245 -5.51 12.51 -2.22
C PHE A 245 -4.21 11.82 -1.77
N GLU A 246 -3.26 12.60 -1.21
CA GLU A 246 -2.01 12.04 -0.65
C GLU A 246 -2.29 11.10 0.54
N LEU A 247 -3.29 11.42 1.37
CA LEU A 247 -3.69 10.55 2.47
C LEU A 247 -4.18 9.19 1.96
N CYS A 248 -5.01 9.20 0.92
CA CYS A 248 -5.60 8.00 0.34
C CYS A 248 -4.54 7.07 -0.25
N GLU A 249 -3.62 7.57 -1.07
CA GLU A 249 -2.57 6.74 -1.67
C GLU A 249 -1.68 6.08 -0.60
N LYS A 250 -1.32 6.82 0.45
CA LYS A 250 -0.48 6.28 1.53
C LYS A 250 -1.21 5.29 2.43
N ALA A 251 -2.49 5.53 2.71
CA ALA A 251 -3.31 4.57 3.46
C ALA A 251 -3.52 3.30 2.63
N GLN A 252 -3.89 3.42 1.36
CA GLN A 252 -4.05 2.27 0.46
C GLN A 252 -2.76 1.47 0.33
N ALA A 253 -1.62 2.14 0.11
CA ALA A 253 -0.35 1.45 -0.02
C ALA A 253 -0.06 0.50 1.14
N ASN A 254 -0.48 0.86 2.37
CA ASN A 254 -0.35 0.02 3.56
C ASN A 254 -1.46 -1.06 3.67
N LEU A 255 -2.69 -0.78 3.23
CA LEU A 255 -3.76 -1.77 3.15
C LEU A 255 -3.39 -2.96 2.24
N GLU A 256 -2.62 -2.71 1.18
CA GLU A 256 -2.15 -3.74 0.24
C GLU A 256 -1.08 -4.68 0.81
N LYS A 257 -0.42 -4.32 1.92
CA LYS A 257 0.78 -5.04 2.37
C LYS A 257 0.48 -6.33 3.14
N GLY A 258 -0.79 -6.58 3.50
CA GLY A 258 -1.18 -7.77 4.28
C GLY A 258 -0.69 -7.73 5.73
N ILE A 259 -0.55 -6.53 6.30
CA ILE A 259 -0.19 -6.29 7.71
C ILE A 259 -1.43 -5.83 8.50
N TYR A 260 -2.15 -4.85 7.96
CA TYR A 260 -3.32 -4.24 8.60
C TYR A 260 -4.57 -5.10 8.37
N HIS A 261 -5.41 -5.23 9.40
CA HIS A 261 -6.71 -5.90 9.31
C HIS A 261 -7.86 -4.89 9.37
N GLU A 262 -8.05 -4.24 10.51
CA GLU A 262 -9.12 -3.29 10.79
C GLU A 262 -8.67 -2.29 11.86
N GLY A 263 -9.41 -1.19 12.01
CA GLY A 263 -9.14 -0.14 12.99
C GLY A 263 -10.41 0.30 13.69
N ILE A 264 -10.31 0.65 14.96
CA ILE A 264 -11.46 1.10 15.77
C ILE A 264 -11.84 2.51 15.32
N LEU A 265 -13.13 2.71 15.05
CA LEU A 265 -13.71 4.01 14.74
C LEU A 265 -14.25 4.68 16.00
N ASN A 266 -14.11 6.00 16.05
CA ASN A 266 -14.75 6.81 17.06
C ASN A 266 -16.26 6.85 16.82
N PRO A 267 -17.11 6.35 17.75
CA PRO A 267 -18.55 6.25 17.54
C PRO A 267 -19.25 7.60 17.34
N GLU A 268 -18.66 8.71 17.82
CA GLU A 268 -19.22 10.04 17.64
C GLU A 268 -18.56 10.80 16.49
N LYS A 269 -17.23 10.77 16.41
CA LYS A 269 -16.46 11.60 15.46
C LYS A 269 -16.27 10.95 14.10
N GLU A 270 -16.49 9.64 13.99
CA GLU A 270 -16.39 8.87 12.75
C GLU A 270 -17.70 8.11 12.48
N SER A 271 -18.83 8.63 12.96
CA SER A 271 -20.16 8.05 12.78
C SER A 271 -20.59 7.99 11.30
N GLY A 272 -20.15 8.94 10.47
CA GLY A 272 -20.34 8.91 9.02
C GLY A 272 -19.63 7.72 8.37
N VAL A 273 -18.38 7.48 8.76
CA VAL A 273 -17.56 6.35 8.29
C VAL A 273 -18.24 5.02 8.65
N ALA A 274 -18.61 4.86 9.92
CA ALA A 274 -19.27 3.65 10.40
C ALA A 274 -20.61 3.40 9.67
N TRP A 275 -21.42 4.45 9.47
CA TRP A 275 -22.71 4.36 8.80
C TRP A 275 -22.59 3.90 7.35
N TYR A 276 -21.78 4.59 6.53
CA TYR A 276 -21.74 4.27 5.09
C TYR A 276 -21.10 2.90 4.85
N GLN A 277 -20.09 2.52 5.64
CA GLN A 277 -19.47 1.19 5.54
C GLN A 277 -20.45 0.07 5.92
N GLN A 278 -21.27 0.28 6.96
CA GLN A 278 -22.33 -0.66 7.31
C GLN A 278 -23.37 -0.78 6.20
N GLU A 279 -23.70 0.33 5.54
CA GLU A 279 -24.60 0.38 4.40
C GLU A 279 -24.03 -0.34 3.16
N VAL A 280 -22.72 -0.24 2.90
CA VAL A 280 -22.02 -1.06 1.88
C VAL A 280 -22.09 -2.54 2.25
N LEU A 281 -21.67 -2.90 3.46
CA LEU A 281 -21.64 -4.28 3.95
C LEU A 281 -23.02 -4.94 3.83
N LYS A 282 -24.06 -4.28 4.34
CA LYS A 282 -25.44 -4.76 4.29
C LYS A 282 -25.91 -5.05 2.85
N ARG A 283 -25.66 -4.13 1.91
CA ARG A 283 -26.06 -4.27 0.51
C ARG A 283 -25.28 -5.37 -0.21
N VAL A 284 -23.97 -5.48 0.06
CA VAL A 284 -23.10 -6.50 -0.53
C VAL A 284 -23.46 -7.89 -0.02
N VAL A 285 -23.67 -8.04 1.29
CA VAL A 285 -24.10 -9.32 1.87
C VAL A 285 -25.46 -9.74 1.33
N ALA A 286 -26.44 -8.83 1.28
CA ALA A 286 -27.74 -9.13 0.70
C ALA A 286 -27.64 -9.55 -0.77
N GLN A 287 -26.77 -8.91 -1.55
CA GLN A 287 -26.51 -9.29 -2.95
C GLN A 287 -25.85 -10.67 -3.05
N HIS A 288 -24.89 -10.97 -2.17
CA HIS A 288 -24.22 -12.27 -2.13
C HIS A 288 -25.20 -13.41 -1.83
N GLU A 289 -26.10 -13.24 -0.86
CA GLU A 289 -27.11 -14.25 -0.53
C GLU A 289 -28.07 -14.52 -1.71
N ILE A 290 -28.48 -13.47 -2.43
CA ILE A 290 -29.30 -13.62 -3.65
C ILE A 290 -28.55 -14.46 -4.71
N GLU A 291 -27.27 -14.16 -4.95
CA GLU A 291 -26.46 -14.87 -5.95
C GLU A 291 -26.16 -16.31 -5.53
N LYS A 292 -25.95 -16.55 -4.23
CA LYS A 292 -25.75 -17.88 -3.67
C LYS A 292 -26.97 -18.77 -3.84
N VAL A 293 -28.16 -18.28 -3.46
CA VAL A 293 -29.42 -19.03 -3.65
C VAL A 293 -29.65 -19.34 -5.13
N ALA A 294 -29.39 -18.38 -6.03
CA ALA A 294 -29.51 -18.60 -7.46
C ALA A 294 -28.53 -19.68 -7.98
N SER A 295 -27.30 -19.69 -7.45
CA SER A 295 -26.29 -20.72 -7.77
C SER A 295 -26.70 -22.10 -7.25
N ASP A 296 -27.19 -22.19 -6.01
CA ASP A 296 -27.62 -23.44 -5.40
C ASP A 296 -28.80 -24.05 -6.17
N LEU A 297 -29.81 -23.24 -6.52
CA LEU A 297 -30.94 -23.67 -7.35
C LEU A 297 -30.51 -24.12 -8.75
N ALA A 298 -29.53 -23.44 -9.36
CA ALA A 298 -28.99 -23.87 -10.65
C ALA A 298 -28.28 -25.23 -10.51
N MET A 299 -27.46 -25.42 -9.47
CA MET A 299 -26.79 -26.70 -9.21
C MET A 299 -27.77 -27.84 -8.92
N GLU A 300 -28.85 -27.58 -8.18
CA GLU A 300 -29.93 -28.53 -7.94
C GLU A 300 -30.63 -28.92 -9.26
N ALA A 301 -30.94 -27.95 -10.13
CA ALA A 301 -31.53 -28.20 -11.44
C ALA A 301 -30.60 -29.02 -12.37
N PHE A 302 -29.27 -28.87 -12.26
CA PHE A 302 -28.29 -29.65 -13.01
C PHE A 302 -28.03 -31.06 -12.44
N SER A 303 -28.28 -31.27 -11.15
CA SER A 303 -28.00 -32.53 -10.45
C SER A 303 -29.21 -33.47 -10.36
N GLN A 304 -30.41 -33.03 -10.74
CA GLN A 304 -31.55 -33.93 -10.91
C GLN A 304 -31.34 -34.83 -12.14
N PRO A 305 -31.34 -36.17 -11.98
CA PRO A 305 -31.32 -37.07 -13.11
C PRO A 305 -32.63 -36.90 -13.88
N THR A 306 -32.55 -36.69 -15.20
CA THR A 306 -33.70 -36.82 -16.09
C THR A 306 -34.18 -38.27 -16.02
N GLN A 307 -35.14 -38.56 -15.15
CA GLN A 307 -35.77 -39.88 -15.10
C GLN A 307 -37.29 -39.73 -15.16
N GLU A 308 -37.80 -40.38 -16.20
CA GLU A 308 -39.19 -40.62 -16.61
C GLU A 308 -39.81 -39.58 -17.56
N ASP A 309 -39.98 -40.03 -18.80
CA ASP A 309 -40.78 -39.41 -19.85
C ASP A 309 -42.15 -38.99 -19.32
N PRO A 310 -42.59 -37.73 -19.50
CA PRO A 310 -43.99 -37.41 -19.29
C PRO A 310 -44.79 -37.99 -20.48
N PRO A 311 -45.98 -38.56 -20.24
CA PRO A 311 -46.84 -38.98 -21.34
C PRO A 311 -47.16 -37.74 -22.18
N MET A 312 -47.05 -37.91 -23.50
CA MET A 312 -47.55 -36.97 -24.50
C MET A 312 -48.90 -36.40 -24.02
N ILE A 313 -48.99 -35.07 -23.94
CA ILE A 313 -50.10 -34.21 -23.45
C ILE A 313 -49.76 -33.49 -22.12
N ALA A 314 -48.77 -32.58 -22.15
CA ALA A 314 -48.73 -31.34 -21.34
C ALA A 314 -47.60 -30.37 -21.78
N VAL A 315 -47.32 -30.23 -23.09
CA VAL A 315 -46.26 -29.34 -23.61
C VAL A 315 -46.79 -27.92 -23.94
N ALA A 316 -48.05 -27.59 -23.60
CA ALA A 316 -48.70 -26.39 -24.14
C ALA A 316 -48.63 -25.12 -23.27
N ILE A 317 -48.05 -25.11 -22.05
CA ILE A 317 -48.13 -23.91 -21.18
C ILE A 317 -46.76 -23.38 -20.71
N SER A 318 -45.68 -24.16 -20.75
CA SER A 318 -44.39 -23.72 -20.18
C SER A 318 -43.35 -23.26 -21.22
N LEU A 319 -43.56 -23.54 -22.51
CA LEU A 319 -42.63 -23.13 -23.58
C LEU A 319 -42.62 -21.63 -23.95
N PRO A 320 -43.70 -20.84 -23.80
CA PRO A 320 -43.65 -19.42 -24.20
C PRO A 320 -42.76 -18.55 -23.29
N LEU A 321 -42.60 -18.92 -22.00
CA LEU A 321 -41.83 -18.14 -21.03
C LEU A 321 -40.32 -18.41 -21.13
N ILE A 322 -39.93 -19.66 -21.37
CA ILE A 322 -38.52 -20.05 -21.53
C ILE A 322 -38.02 -19.62 -22.92
N LEU A 323 -38.85 -19.73 -23.96
CA LEU A 323 -38.48 -19.25 -25.30
C LEU A 323 -38.42 -17.71 -25.36
N ALA A 324 -39.23 -16.98 -24.58
CA ALA A 324 -39.11 -15.52 -24.46
C ALA A 324 -37.80 -15.10 -23.79
N ALA A 325 -37.35 -15.80 -22.74
CA ALA A 325 -36.07 -15.54 -22.09
C ALA A 325 -34.87 -15.86 -23.01
N VAL A 326 -34.93 -16.97 -23.76
CA VAL A 326 -33.86 -17.38 -24.69
C VAL A 326 -33.85 -16.51 -25.96
N ILE A 327 -35.01 -16.07 -26.47
CA ILE A 327 -35.09 -15.14 -27.61
C ILE A 327 -34.68 -13.71 -27.20
N PHE A 328 -34.97 -13.28 -25.97
CA PHE A 328 -34.49 -11.99 -25.46
C PHE A 328 -32.96 -11.97 -25.28
N LEU A 329 -32.39 -13.07 -24.76
CA LEU A 329 -30.93 -13.21 -24.60
C LEU A 329 -30.20 -13.42 -25.95
N SER A 330 -30.80 -14.08 -26.94
CA SER A 330 -30.15 -14.33 -28.24
C SER A 330 -30.33 -13.21 -29.28
N ARG A 331 -31.29 -12.29 -29.09
CA ARG A 331 -31.49 -11.14 -30.00
C ARG A 331 -30.49 -10.00 -29.80
N HIS A 332 -29.76 -9.97 -28.68
CA HIS A 332 -28.65 -9.01 -28.50
C HIS A 332 -27.30 -9.49 -29.06
N SER A 333 -27.20 -10.75 -29.51
CA SER A 333 -25.93 -11.36 -29.95
C SER A 333 -25.80 -11.56 -31.46
N LEU A 334 -26.85 -11.34 -32.25
CA LEU A 334 -26.80 -11.50 -33.71
C LEU A 334 -27.46 -10.35 -34.46
N ARG A 335 -26.70 -9.26 -34.67
CA ARG A 335 -26.93 -8.35 -35.80
C ARG A 335 -25.67 -7.59 -36.22
N TRP A 336 -24.60 -8.34 -36.48
CA TRP A 336 -23.39 -7.83 -37.11
C TRP A 336 -22.91 -8.82 -38.18
N SER A 337 -23.32 -8.63 -39.44
CA SER A 337 -22.47 -8.91 -40.61
C SER A 337 -23.19 -8.67 -41.95
N LEU A 338 -22.73 -7.64 -42.68
CA LEU A 338 -22.59 -7.48 -44.15
C LEU A 338 -22.54 -5.96 -44.42
N ARG A 339 -21.51 -5.28 -44.95
CA ARG A 339 -20.19 -5.58 -45.55
C ARG A 339 -19.33 -4.32 -45.37
N LEU A 340 -18.03 -4.44 -45.09
CA LEU A 340 -16.91 -3.69 -45.72
C LEU A 340 -15.57 -4.07 -45.03
N VAL A 341 -14.52 -4.12 -45.84
CA VAL A 341 -13.22 -4.78 -45.64
C VAL A 341 -12.20 -3.86 -44.94
N VAL A 342 -11.62 -4.25 -43.78
CA VAL A 342 -10.41 -3.68 -43.12
C VAL A 342 -9.78 -4.76 -42.16
N PRO A 343 -8.44 -4.85 -41.94
CA PRO A 343 -7.76 -6.11 -41.61
C PRO A 343 -7.71 -6.50 -40.11
N ALA A 344 -7.36 -7.77 -39.90
CA ALA A 344 -7.43 -8.57 -38.66
C ALA A 344 -6.95 -7.86 -37.38
N SER A 345 -7.89 -7.70 -36.44
CA SER A 345 -7.64 -7.46 -35.02
C SER A 345 -8.15 -8.69 -34.25
N PHE A 346 -7.30 -9.24 -33.40
CA PHE A 346 -7.59 -10.39 -32.52
C PHE A 346 -8.70 -10.01 -31.53
N HIS A 347 -9.84 -10.71 -31.57
CA HIS A 347 -10.87 -10.68 -30.54
C HIS A 347 -10.69 -11.89 -29.60
N PRO A 348 -10.53 -11.71 -28.28
CA PRO A 348 -10.69 -12.79 -27.31
C PRO A 348 -12.19 -13.06 -27.09
N GLN A 349 -12.57 -14.33 -27.09
CA GLN A 349 -13.90 -14.80 -26.66
C GLN A 349 -14.06 -14.64 -25.13
N PRO A 350 -15.28 -14.45 -24.61
CA PRO A 350 -15.53 -14.27 -23.18
C PRO A 350 -15.40 -15.61 -22.45
N SER A 351 -14.42 -15.73 -21.55
CA SER A 351 -14.31 -16.87 -20.65
C SER A 351 -15.31 -16.71 -19.50
N SER A 352 -16.23 -17.68 -19.39
CA SER A 352 -16.95 -17.98 -18.17
C SER A 352 -15.99 -18.67 -17.20
N GLU A 353 -15.17 -17.91 -16.48
CA GLU A 353 -14.35 -18.43 -15.39
C GLU A 353 -14.97 -18.02 -14.05
N ILE A 354 -15.75 -18.95 -13.50
CA ILE A 354 -15.87 -19.09 -12.05
C ILE A 354 -14.45 -19.44 -11.60
N ASP A 355 -13.74 -18.46 -11.02
CA ASP A 355 -12.44 -18.66 -10.37
C ASP A 355 -12.63 -19.57 -9.14
N SER A 356 -12.76 -20.87 -9.41
CA SER A 356 -12.32 -21.89 -8.47
C SER A 356 -10.83 -21.66 -8.21
N TYR A 357 -10.38 -21.90 -6.99
CA TYR A 357 -8.97 -21.83 -6.54
C TYR A 357 -7.99 -22.76 -7.31
N HIS A 358 -8.37 -23.23 -8.50
CA HIS A 358 -7.58 -23.99 -9.45
C HIS A 358 -7.01 -23.07 -10.54
N ALA A 359 -6.12 -22.15 -10.17
CA ALA A 359 -5.22 -21.54 -11.14
C ALA A 359 -4.19 -22.59 -11.60
N SER A 360 -4.29 -22.94 -12.89
CA SER A 360 -3.35 -23.64 -13.79
C SER A 360 -2.31 -24.57 -13.15
N ALA A 361 -2.43 -25.85 -13.48
CA ALA A 361 -1.37 -26.84 -13.28
C ALA A 361 -0.06 -26.36 -13.93
N HIS A 362 0.90 -25.94 -13.10
CA HIS A 362 2.30 -26.22 -13.40
C HIS A 362 2.46 -27.73 -13.26
N GLU A 363 2.34 -28.47 -14.36
CA GLU A 363 2.77 -29.86 -14.40
C GLU A 363 4.26 -29.90 -14.08
N ILE A 364 4.58 -30.58 -13.00
CA ILE A 364 5.93 -30.74 -12.47
C ILE A 364 6.69 -31.66 -13.43
N SER A 365 7.50 -31.06 -14.29
CA SER A 365 8.62 -31.76 -14.92
C SER A 365 9.65 -32.08 -13.85
N THR A 366 10.15 -33.31 -13.83
CA THR A 366 11.28 -33.76 -12.98
C THR A 366 12.63 -33.12 -13.37
N SER A 367 12.64 -31.90 -13.92
CA SER A 367 13.86 -31.24 -14.39
C SER A 367 14.42 -30.29 -13.34
N GLN A 368 15.75 -30.18 -13.28
CA GLN A 368 16.50 -29.28 -12.39
C GLN A 368 16.34 -27.80 -12.78
N ASP A 369 15.26 -27.42 -13.48
CA ASP A 369 15.06 -26.10 -14.09
C ASP A 369 14.26 -25.16 -13.19
N VAL A 370 14.58 -23.86 -13.22
CA VAL A 370 13.79 -22.83 -12.54
C VAL A 370 12.35 -22.79 -13.09
N PRO A 371 11.32 -22.56 -12.24
CA PRO A 371 9.94 -22.43 -12.70
C PRO A 371 9.76 -21.32 -13.76
N GLU A 372 8.72 -21.44 -14.57
CA GLU A 372 8.32 -20.36 -15.47
C GLU A 372 8.01 -19.08 -14.66
N GLY A 373 8.43 -17.92 -15.16
CA GLY A 373 8.22 -16.65 -14.48
C GLY A 373 9.08 -16.42 -13.22
N TRP A 374 10.04 -17.31 -12.90
CA TRP A 374 10.89 -17.21 -11.69
C TRP A 374 11.52 -15.82 -11.47
N PHE A 375 11.85 -15.09 -12.53
CA PHE A 375 12.46 -13.76 -12.47
C PHE A 375 11.54 -12.60 -12.88
N THR A 376 10.28 -12.86 -13.21
CA THR A 376 9.40 -11.85 -13.85
C THR A 376 7.95 -11.85 -13.38
N ASP A 377 7.44 -12.94 -12.81
CA ASP A 377 6.03 -13.05 -12.43
C ASP A 377 5.72 -12.32 -11.11
N ALA A 378 4.80 -11.36 -11.19
CA ALA A 378 4.30 -10.59 -10.05
C ALA A 378 3.50 -11.45 -9.05
N LYS A 379 2.80 -12.50 -9.51
CA LYS A 379 2.05 -13.41 -8.63
C LYS A 379 3.03 -14.26 -7.81
N LEU A 380 4.04 -14.83 -8.45
CA LEU A 380 5.13 -15.51 -7.77
C LEU A 380 5.87 -14.58 -6.80
N PHE A 381 6.22 -13.36 -7.19
CA PHE A 381 6.84 -12.39 -6.27
C PHE A 381 5.96 -12.12 -5.03
N SER A 382 4.65 -11.97 -5.21
CA SER A 382 3.72 -11.83 -4.09
C SER A 382 3.76 -13.04 -3.14
N LEU A 383 3.92 -14.25 -3.67
CA LEU A 383 4.12 -15.46 -2.88
C LEU A 383 5.49 -15.49 -2.20
N GLU A 384 6.58 -15.07 -2.88
CA GLU A 384 7.92 -14.93 -2.29
C GLU A 384 7.93 -13.99 -1.08
N ARG A 385 7.19 -12.86 -1.18
CA ARG A 385 6.98 -11.93 -0.05
C ARG A 385 6.50 -12.65 1.20
N ARG A 386 5.50 -13.53 1.08
CA ARG A 386 4.89 -14.25 2.22
C ARG A 386 5.70 -15.48 2.63
N ALA A 387 6.23 -16.23 1.68
CA ALA A 387 6.93 -17.50 1.93
C ALA A 387 8.37 -17.30 2.43
N ILE A 388 9.08 -16.29 1.92
CA ILE A 388 10.50 -16.06 2.19
C ILE A 388 10.64 -14.83 3.08
N PHE A 389 10.31 -13.65 2.59
CA PHE A 389 10.69 -12.41 3.25
C PHE A 389 9.98 -12.19 4.58
N ALA A 390 8.70 -12.58 4.67
CA ALA A 390 7.94 -12.45 5.90
C ALA A 390 8.39 -13.39 7.02
N THR A 391 9.15 -14.45 6.72
CA THR A 391 9.48 -15.53 7.68
C THR A 391 10.98 -15.77 7.87
N THR A 392 11.84 -15.03 7.16
CA THR A 392 13.30 -15.16 7.24
C THR A 392 13.91 -14.07 8.10
N TRP A 393 14.96 -14.37 8.86
CA TRP A 393 15.81 -13.35 9.45
C TRP A 393 16.66 -12.66 8.39
N LEU A 394 16.52 -11.34 8.29
CA LEU A 394 17.22 -10.51 7.31
C LEU A 394 18.19 -9.59 8.05
N CYS A 395 19.49 -9.68 7.76
CA CYS A 395 20.49 -8.74 8.26
C CYS A 395 20.50 -7.50 7.38
N ILE A 396 20.13 -6.34 7.91
CA ILE A 396 19.77 -5.17 7.09
C ILE A 396 20.57 -3.91 7.39
N THR A 397 21.16 -3.83 8.58
CA THR A 397 21.92 -2.65 9.04
C THR A 397 22.81 -2.99 10.24
N HIS A 398 23.46 -1.99 10.80
CA HIS A 398 24.33 -2.07 11.97
C HIS A 398 23.88 -1.08 13.05
N ILE A 399 24.10 -1.43 14.33
CA ILE A 399 23.63 -0.66 15.50
C ILE A 399 24.23 0.74 15.58
N SER A 400 25.38 0.97 14.94
CA SER A 400 26.07 2.26 14.91
C SER A 400 25.28 3.42 14.31
N HIS A 401 24.19 3.12 13.59
CA HIS A 401 23.26 4.13 13.09
C HIS A 401 22.41 4.77 14.20
N PHE A 402 22.32 4.11 15.36
CA PHE A 402 21.43 4.47 16.46
C PHE A 402 22.26 4.92 17.68
N GLN A 403 22.57 6.21 17.75
CA GLN A 403 23.49 6.74 18.76
C GLN A 403 22.78 7.16 20.05
N ARG A 404 21.50 7.55 19.96
CA ARG A 404 20.73 8.08 21.08
C ARG A 404 19.31 7.53 21.11
N PRO A 405 18.66 7.49 22.29
CA PRO A 405 17.25 7.20 22.39
C PRO A 405 16.39 8.06 21.48
N GLY A 406 15.46 7.43 20.79
CA GLY A 406 14.57 8.04 19.81
C GLY A 406 15.12 8.09 18.39
N ASP A 407 16.42 7.86 18.18
CA ASP A 407 16.98 7.73 16.82
C ASP A 407 16.27 6.57 16.10
N TYR A 408 15.81 6.83 14.88
CA TYR A 408 15.08 5.86 14.08
C TYR A 408 15.47 5.90 12.61
N LEU A 409 15.35 4.75 11.95
CA LEU A 409 15.52 4.55 10.51
C LEU A 409 14.27 3.85 9.95
N THR A 410 13.78 4.30 8.81
CA THR A 410 12.63 3.67 8.13
C THR A 410 13.10 2.90 6.91
N PHE A 411 12.49 1.75 6.68
CA PHE A 411 12.85 0.82 5.62
C PHE A 411 11.59 0.29 4.92
N SER A 412 11.78 -0.22 3.71
CA SER A 412 10.80 -1.08 3.02
C SER A 412 11.57 -2.25 2.42
N ILE A 413 11.25 -3.48 2.84
CA ILE A 413 11.86 -4.68 2.27
C ILE A 413 10.77 -5.58 1.76
N SER A 414 10.84 -5.90 0.46
CA SER A 414 9.81 -6.71 -0.20
C SER A 414 8.42 -6.16 0.09
N ASP A 415 8.29 -4.83 -0.04
CA ASP A 415 7.05 -4.08 0.18
C ASP A 415 6.47 -4.12 1.61
N TYR A 416 7.21 -4.59 2.61
CA TYR A 416 6.84 -4.45 4.02
C TYR A 416 7.46 -3.16 4.59
N PRO A 417 6.68 -2.11 4.87
CA PRO A 417 7.19 -0.88 5.43
C PRO A 417 7.34 -1.01 6.96
N PHE A 418 8.50 -0.64 7.48
CA PHE A 418 8.80 -0.69 8.91
C PHE A 418 9.80 0.38 9.30
N PHE A 419 9.97 0.58 10.59
CA PHE A 419 11.05 1.40 11.12
C PHE A 419 11.68 0.73 12.33
N LEU A 420 12.98 0.99 12.51
CA LEU A 420 13.74 0.63 13.69
C LEU A 420 13.93 1.86 14.56
N ILE A 421 13.79 1.75 15.88
CA ILE A 421 13.92 2.86 16.82
C ILE A 421 14.68 2.45 18.08
N MET A 422 15.59 3.30 18.52
CA MET A 422 16.32 3.11 19.77
C MET A 422 15.46 3.54 20.97
N GLY A 423 15.21 2.62 21.89
CA GLY A 423 14.49 2.93 23.13
C GLY A 423 15.31 3.75 24.13
N LYS A 424 14.64 4.32 25.14
CA LYS A 424 15.29 4.97 26.29
C LYS A 424 16.12 3.99 27.15
N ASP A 425 15.80 2.71 27.04
CA ASP A 425 16.48 1.59 27.68
C ASP A 425 17.64 1.04 26.83
N SER A 426 18.04 1.74 25.78
CA SER A 426 19.09 1.32 24.84
C SER A 426 18.79 -0.01 24.13
N ILE A 427 17.51 -0.40 24.07
CA ILE A 427 17.04 -1.56 23.30
C ILE A 427 16.51 -1.07 21.96
N LEU A 428 17.11 -1.58 20.87
CA LEU A 428 16.62 -1.36 19.51
C LEU A 428 15.34 -2.20 19.27
N ARG A 429 14.30 -1.55 18.76
CA ARG A 429 13.01 -2.20 18.46
C ARG A 429 12.59 -1.90 17.03
N GLY A 430 11.68 -2.70 16.50
CA GLY A 430 11.13 -2.52 15.17
C GLY A 430 9.61 -2.59 15.17
N PHE A 431 8.98 -1.78 14.32
CA PHE A 431 7.54 -1.77 14.12
C PHE A 431 7.21 -1.59 12.65
N HIS A 432 6.14 -2.25 12.18
CA HIS A 432 5.56 -1.90 10.88
C HIS A 432 5.15 -0.43 10.88
N ASN A 433 5.43 0.27 9.78
CA ASN A 433 5.15 1.69 9.63
C ASN A 433 3.70 1.91 9.18
N VAL A 434 2.78 1.37 9.98
CA VAL A 434 1.34 1.27 9.71
C VAL A 434 0.59 1.66 10.97
N CYS A 435 -0.14 2.77 10.92
CA CYS A 435 -0.96 3.21 12.04
C CYS A 435 -2.12 2.24 12.28
N ARG A 436 -2.40 1.93 13.55
CA ARG A 436 -3.50 1.05 13.96
C ARG A 436 -4.90 1.64 13.71
N HIS A 437 -5.02 2.95 13.50
CA HIS A 437 -6.30 3.62 13.29
C HIS A 437 -6.87 3.42 11.89
N ARG A 438 -6.14 3.84 10.84
CA ARG A 438 -6.57 3.76 9.42
C ARG A 438 -5.40 3.53 8.47
N ALA A 439 -4.54 2.56 8.81
CA ALA A 439 -3.40 2.07 8.03
C ALA A 439 -2.34 3.11 7.57
N TYR A 440 -2.51 4.41 7.80
CA TYR A 440 -1.59 5.44 7.32
C TYR A 440 -0.18 5.32 7.94
N THR A 441 0.83 5.80 7.24
CA THR A 441 2.22 5.77 7.70
C THR A 441 2.45 6.61 8.97
N VAL A 442 3.23 6.09 9.92
CA VAL A 442 3.54 6.77 11.19
C VAL A 442 4.74 7.70 11.03
N THR A 443 5.81 7.22 10.39
CA THR A 443 7.04 7.97 10.13
C THR A 443 7.21 8.20 8.63
N ARG A 444 7.32 9.47 8.20
CA ARG A 444 7.49 9.84 6.79
C ARG A 444 8.93 10.10 6.36
N LYS A 445 9.84 10.31 7.32
CA LYS A 445 11.26 10.61 7.03
C LYS A 445 12.08 9.33 7.07
N PRO A 446 13.05 9.14 6.15
CA PRO A 446 13.94 7.97 6.14
C PRO A 446 14.78 7.84 7.42
N VAL A 447 15.14 8.98 8.01
CA VAL A 447 15.94 9.08 9.24
C VAL A 447 15.31 10.15 10.14
N GLY A 448 15.34 9.93 11.45
CA GLY A 448 14.99 10.97 12.42
C GLY A 448 15.31 10.59 13.84
N SER A 449 14.91 11.45 14.78
CA SER A 449 15.06 11.22 16.21
C SER A 449 13.85 11.79 16.95
N SER A 450 13.06 10.94 17.60
CA SER A 450 11.93 11.36 18.43
C SER A 450 11.56 10.27 19.43
N LEU A 451 11.17 10.68 20.65
CA LEU A 451 10.68 9.76 21.68
C LEU A 451 9.18 9.46 21.55
N VAL A 452 8.47 10.22 20.72
CA VAL A 452 7.04 10.05 20.42
C VAL A 452 6.82 10.23 18.93
N LEU A 453 6.20 9.25 18.28
CA LEU A 453 5.92 9.24 16.85
C LEU A 453 4.41 9.41 16.64
N GLY A 454 4.03 10.50 15.97
CA GLY A 454 2.63 10.84 15.71
C GLY A 454 2.22 10.61 14.26
N CYS A 455 1.15 9.85 14.05
CA CYS A 455 0.50 9.69 12.76
C CYS A 455 -0.07 11.03 12.29
N ARG A 456 0.23 11.43 11.05
CA ARG A 456 -0.24 12.70 10.47
C ARG A 456 -1.68 12.68 9.97
N TYR A 457 -2.31 11.50 9.95
CA TYR A 457 -3.71 11.40 9.60
C TYR A 457 -4.60 11.79 10.78
N HIS A 458 -4.55 11.08 11.92
CA HIS A 458 -5.46 11.30 13.06
C HIS A 458 -4.77 11.68 14.36
N GLY A 459 -3.46 11.93 14.34
CA GLY A 459 -2.70 12.33 15.53
C GLY A 459 -2.48 11.22 16.56
N TRP A 460 -2.80 9.97 16.23
CA TRP A 460 -2.47 8.82 17.08
C TRP A 460 -0.95 8.74 17.27
N SER A 461 -0.53 8.72 18.53
CA SER A 461 0.89 8.87 18.89
C SER A 461 1.39 7.68 19.69
N TYR A 462 2.59 7.21 19.35
CA TYR A 462 3.22 6.02 19.91
C TYR A 462 4.57 6.36 20.53
N ASP A 463 4.94 5.71 21.63
CA ASP A 463 6.28 5.85 22.22
C ASP A 463 7.32 4.93 21.55
N THR A 464 8.57 4.96 22.04
CA THR A 464 9.65 4.10 21.53
C THR A 464 9.46 2.61 21.82
N GLN A 465 8.46 2.22 22.63
CA GLN A 465 8.06 0.83 22.85
C GLN A 465 6.87 0.44 21.95
N GLY A 466 6.42 1.33 21.06
CA GLY A 466 5.27 1.14 20.20
C GLY A 466 3.93 1.26 20.91
N LYS A 467 3.91 1.69 22.19
CA LYS A 467 2.66 1.80 22.96
C LYS A 467 1.87 3.02 22.53
N LEU A 468 0.56 2.88 22.38
CA LEU A 468 -0.32 4.00 22.07
C LEU A 468 -0.42 4.95 23.29
N THR A 469 0.20 6.13 23.17
CA THR A 469 0.26 7.14 24.25
C THR A 469 -0.85 8.17 24.13
N LYS A 470 -1.32 8.45 22.90
CA LYS A 470 -2.37 9.44 22.63
C LYS A 470 -3.24 8.97 21.47
N ALA A 471 -4.55 8.98 21.68
CA ALA A 471 -5.58 8.78 20.66
C ALA A 471 -6.58 9.95 20.76
N PRO A 472 -6.41 11.02 19.95
CA PRO A 472 -7.26 12.20 20.04
C PRO A 472 -8.75 11.84 19.93
N LYS A 473 -9.58 12.40 20.83
CA LYS A 473 -11.03 12.17 20.92
C LYS A 473 -11.48 10.76 21.35
N PHE A 474 -10.56 9.87 21.72
CA PHE A 474 -10.90 8.54 22.27
C PHE A 474 -10.93 8.48 23.81
N ASP A 475 -10.52 9.55 24.49
CA ASP A 475 -10.49 9.60 25.95
C ASP A 475 -11.91 9.49 26.53
N GLY A 476 -12.11 8.52 27.43
CA GLY A 476 -13.41 8.29 28.09
C GLY A 476 -14.43 7.49 27.28
N ILE A 477 -14.09 7.04 26.06
CA ILE A 477 -14.99 6.20 25.25
C ILE A 477 -15.12 4.80 25.87
N PRO A 478 -16.32 4.35 26.26
CA PRO A 478 -16.52 3.03 26.83
C PRO A 478 -16.04 1.92 25.89
N GLY A 479 -15.29 0.95 26.42
CA GLY A 479 -14.77 -0.19 25.65
C GLY A 479 -13.47 0.08 24.87
N PHE A 480 -13.02 1.33 24.75
CA PHE A 480 -11.73 1.62 24.11
C PHE A 480 -10.56 1.33 25.06
N LYS A 481 -9.66 0.43 24.65
CA LYS A 481 -8.42 0.12 25.36
C LYS A 481 -7.21 0.47 24.51
N ARG A 482 -6.30 1.29 25.05
CA ARG A 482 -5.13 1.78 24.30
C ARG A 482 -4.14 0.65 24.02
N GLU A 483 -3.99 -0.27 24.97
CA GLU A 483 -3.09 -1.43 24.91
C GLU A 483 -3.45 -2.42 23.79
N GLU A 484 -4.70 -2.49 23.37
CA GLU A 484 -5.16 -3.30 22.22
C GLU A 484 -4.76 -2.68 20.86
N ASN A 485 -4.25 -1.44 20.90
CA ASN A 485 -3.99 -0.59 19.75
C ASN A 485 -2.52 -0.11 19.66
N ASN A 486 -1.58 -0.88 20.23
CA ASN A 486 -0.14 -0.64 20.07
C ASN A 486 0.33 -0.91 18.62
N LEU A 487 1.46 -0.35 18.20
CA LEU A 487 2.01 -0.63 16.87
C LEU A 487 2.28 -2.13 16.66
N TYR A 488 2.15 -2.58 15.41
CA TYR A 488 2.53 -3.93 15.02
C TYR A 488 4.05 -4.09 15.10
N GLN A 489 4.52 -4.72 16.16
CA GLN A 489 5.92 -5.02 16.39
C GLN A 489 6.45 -6.06 15.38
N ILE A 490 7.69 -5.85 14.94
CA ILE A 490 8.47 -6.85 14.19
C ILE A 490 9.58 -7.40 15.08
N TRP A 491 10.07 -8.58 14.77
CA TRP A 491 11.21 -9.15 15.49
C TRP A 491 12.48 -8.42 15.10
N VAL A 492 13.27 -8.05 16.11
CA VAL A 492 14.58 -7.41 15.95
C VAL A 492 15.57 -8.12 16.84
N LYS A 493 16.71 -8.51 16.27
CA LYS A 493 17.84 -9.06 17.01
C LYS A 493 19.09 -8.27 16.64
N THR A 494 19.77 -7.74 17.64
CA THR A 494 21.12 -7.22 17.49
C THR A 494 22.08 -8.25 18.05
N ASP A 495 23.10 -8.65 17.27
CA ASP A 495 24.13 -9.55 17.76
C ASP A 495 25.24 -8.80 18.53
N ASP A 496 26.18 -9.55 19.10
CA ASP A 496 27.27 -9.00 19.92
C ASP A 496 28.24 -8.11 19.11
N ASN A 497 28.25 -8.24 17.79
CA ASN A 497 29.07 -7.45 16.88
C ASN A 497 28.34 -6.21 16.36
N GLY A 498 27.06 -6.05 16.70
CA GLY A 498 26.24 -4.89 16.35
C GLY A 498 25.42 -5.06 15.07
N PHE A 499 25.37 -6.24 14.45
CA PHE A 499 24.54 -6.48 13.27
C PHE A 499 23.08 -6.60 13.65
N VAL A 500 22.22 -5.92 12.88
CA VAL A 500 20.79 -5.85 13.15
C VAL A 500 20.03 -6.72 12.15
N PHE A 501 19.38 -7.73 12.70
CA PHE A 501 18.49 -8.66 12.01
C PHE A 501 17.04 -8.33 12.29
N ILE A 502 16.18 -8.55 11.29
CA ILE A 502 14.72 -8.41 11.41
C ILE A 502 13.99 -9.66 10.93
N ASN A 503 12.79 -9.90 11.45
CA ASN A 503 11.84 -10.89 10.92
C ASN A 503 10.41 -10.35 11.09
N PHE A 504 9.57 -10.51 10.06
CA PHE A 504 8.21 -9.96 10.05
C PHE A 504 7.16 -10.91 10.60
N GLN A 505 7.49 -12.17 10.87
CA GLN A 505 6.50 -13.16 11.29
C GLN A 505 5.76 -12.71 12.56
N GLY A 506 4.44 -12.64 12.48
CA GLY A 506 3.57 -12.03 13.49
C GLY A 506 3.24 -12.93 14.68
N ASP A 507 3.81 -14.13 14.76
CA ASP A 507 3.63 -15.07 15.86
C ASP A 507 4.89 -15.21 16.72
N TRP A 508 4.75 -15.87 17.89
CA TRP A 508 5.80 -16.02 18.91
C TRP A 508 6.73 -17.23 18.69
N SER A 509 6.66 -17.90 17.54
CA SER A 509 7.42 -19.14 17.28
C SER A 509 8.83 -18.91 16.74
N VAL A 510 9.18 -17.65 16.42
CA VAL A 510 10.44 -17.27 15.79
C VAL A 510 11.63 -17.56 16.72
N GLN A 511 12.55 -18.41 16.26
CA GLN A 511 13.84 -18.66 16.93
C GLN A 511 14.85 -17.59 16.58
N ASP A 512 15.85 -17.35 17.44
CA ASP A 512 16.95 -16.42 17.14
C ASP A 512 17.73 -16.84 15.87
N PRO A 513 18.29 -15.87 15.10
CA PRO A 513 19.10 -16.18 13.92
C PRO A 513 20.41 -16.88 14.30
N ASP A 514 20.89 -17.81 13.47
CA ASP A 514 22.23 -18.39 13.61
C ASP A 514 23.29 -17.39 13.12
N THR A 515 24.05 -16.81 14.05
CA THR A 515 25.07 -15.80 13.76
C THR A 515 26.50 -16.33 13.88
N ARG A 516 26.72 -17.65 13.99
CA ARG A 516 28.06 -18.22 14.22
C ARG A 516 29.07 -17.83 13.14
N GLY A 517 28.74 -18.10 11.87
CA GLY A 517 29.61 -17.74 10.74
C GLY A 517 29.81 -16.23 10.58
N LEU A 518 28.81 -15.42 10.95
CA LEU A 518 28.92 -13.96 10.96
C LEU A 518 29.85 -13.47 12.07
N SER A 519 29.79 -14.09 13.23
CA SER A 519 30.64 -13.74 14.38
C SER A 519 32.10 -14.02 14.09
N ASP A 520 32.43 -15.13 13.43
CA ASP A 520 33.80 -15.45 13.01
C ASP A 520 34.34 -14.41 12.01
N PHE A 521 33.50 -14.01 11.04
CA PHE A 521 33.83 -12.94 10.09
C PHE A 521 34.05 -11.60 10.81
N ALA A 522 33.16 -11.23 11.73
CA ALA A 522 33.22 -9.98 12.47
C ALA A 522 34.49 -9.89 13.32
N ASN A 523 34.78 -10.94 14.09
CA ASN A 523 35.94 -11.03 14.95
C ASN A 523 37.25 -10.96 14.16
N SER A 524 37.34 -11.69 13.04
CA SER A 524 38.52 -11.67 12.17
C SER A 524 38.72 -10.34 11.45
N SER A 525 37.64 -9.59 11.23
CA SER A 525 37.65 -8.26 10.59
C SER A 525 37.69 -7.10 11.59
N GLY A 526 37.70 -7.35 12.90
CA GLY A 526 37.68 -6.33 13.95
C GLY A 526 36.38 -5.52 14.03
N ILE A 527 35.27 -6.06 13.51
CA ILE A 527 33.96 -5.41 13.52
C ILE A 527 33.36 -5.54 14.92
N SER A 528 32.79 -4.44 15.41
CA SER A 528 32.13 -4.39 16.72
C SER A 528 30.99 -3.37 16.73
N PRO A 529 30.16 -3.32 17.79
CA PRO A 529 29.11 -2.31 17.92
C PRO A 529 29.62 -0.86 17.86
N THR A 530 30.92 -0.65 18.12
CA THR A 530 31.57 0.67 18.08
C THR A 530 32.04 1.08 16.68
N SER A 531 31.83 0.24 15.67
CA SER A 531 32.06 0.61 14.26
C SER A 531 31.24 1.85 13.91
N THR A 532 31.69 2.64 12.94
CA THR A 532 31.01 3.85 12.50
C THR A 532 30.70 3.80 11.02
N MET A 533 29.51 4.27 10.62
CA MET A 533 29.22 4.49 9.20
C MET A 533 30.13 5.58 8.64
N VAL A 534 30.70 5.34 7.47
CA VAL A 534 31.57 6.27 6.74
C VAL A 534 30.80 6.92 5.59
N ASP A 535 30.16 6.11 4.74
CA ASP A 535 29.42 6.56 3.55
C ASP A 535 28.40 5.50 3.12
N PHE A 536 27.51 5.83 2.18
CA PHE A 536 26.59 4.86 1.59
C PHE A 536 26.23 5.21 0.14
N TRP A 537 25.89 4.17 -0.63
CA TRP A 537 25.34 4.27 -1.97
C TRP A 537 24.04 3.47 -2.04
N GLN A 538 23.06 3.99 -2.77
CA GLN A 538 21.81 3.31 -3.04
C GLN A 538 21.32 3.67 -4.44
N ALA A 539 20.88 2.66 -5.18
CA ALA A 539 20.31 2.84 -6.50
C ALA A 539 19.24 1.77 -6.74
N GLU A 540 18.25 2.10 -7.57
CA GLU A 540 17.27 1.15 -8.08
C GLU A 540 17.69 0.66 -9.47
N GLY A 541 17.39 -0.59 -9.79
CA GLY A 541 17.62 -1.16 -11.11
C GLY A 541 16.58 -2.20 -11.48
N ASP A 542 16.43 -2.43 -12.78
CA ASP A 542 15.51 -3.42 -13.34
C ASP A 542 16.19 -4.79 -13.35
N PHE A 543 16.32 -5.38 -12.15
CA PHE A 543 16.80 -6.74 -11.95
C PHE A 543 16.05 -7.44 -10.81
N ASN A 544 15.89 -8.77 -10.93
CA ASN A 544 15.31 -9.59 -9.88
C ASN A 544 16.32 -9.82 -8.75
N TRP A 545 15.85 -9.76 -7.50
CA TRP A 545 16.67 -9.89 -6.30
C TRP A 545 17.48 -11.19 -6.22
N LYS A 546 16.99 -12.29 -6.81
CA LYS A 546 17.67 -13.60 -6.78
C LYS A 546 18.99 -13.60 -7.53
N LEU A 547 19.19 -12.66 -8.46
CA LEU A 547 20.46 -12.46 -9.18
C LEU A 547 21.58 -11.97 -8.26
N ALA A 548 21.25 -11.42 -7.09
CA ALA A 548 22.25 -10.99 -6.12
C ALA A 548 23.11 -12.16 -5.58
N SER A 549 22.59 -13.39 -5.60
CA SER A 549 23.34 -14.57 -5.15
C SER A 549 24.65 -14.75 -5.93
N SER A 550 24.63 -14.61 -7.25
CA SER A 550 25.83 -14.73 -8.08
C SER A 550 26.81 -13.59 -7.83
N LEU A 551 26.31 -12.38 -7.55
CA LEU A 551 27.16 -11.24 -7.14
C LEU A 551 27.87 -11.55 -5.82
N PHE A 552 27.13 -12.05 -4.83
CA PHE A 552 27.68 -12.38 -3.51
C PHE A 552 28.72 -13.50 -3.60
N GLU A 553 28.48 -14.51 -4.43
CA GLU A 553 29.39 -15.62 -4.67
C GLU A 553 30.63 -15.20 -5.50
N ALA A 554 30.47 -14.46 -6.60
CA ALA A 554 31.56 -14.03 -7.48
C ALA A 554 32.53 -13.03 -6.83
N SER A 555 32.05 -12.26 -5.84
CA SER A 555 32.88 -11.34 -5.07
C SER A 555 33.99 -12.01 -4.24
N ASN A 556 33.94 -13.34 -4.11
CA ASN A 556 34.96 -14.15 -3.43
C ASN A 556 36.25 -14.32 -4.27
N ASP A 557 36.16 -14.20 -5.59
CA ASP A 557 37.25 -14.54 -6.52
C ASP A 557 37.92 -13.32 -7.20
N HIS A 558 37.33 -12.13 -7.08
CA HIS A 558 37.85 -10.91 -7.72
C HIS A 558 38.50 -9.92 -6.73
N PRO A 559 39.78 -9.53 -6.91
CA PRO A 559 40.43 -8.53 -6.07
C PRO A 559 39.79 -7.14 -6.25
N PHE A 560 39.63 -6.41 -5.14
CA PHE A 560 39.11 -5.04 -5.14
C PHE A 560 39.91 -4.13 -6.10
N VAL A 561 39.20 -3.42 -6.99
CA VAL A 561 39.80 -2.51 -7.98
C VAL A 561 40.39 -1.29 -7.25
N GLY A 562 41.71 -1.18 -7.22
CA GLY A 562 42.40 -0.03 -6.62
C GLY A 562 43.71 -0.35 -5.88
N HIS A 563 44.11 -1.62 -5.79
CA HIS A 563 45.36 -2.01 -5.17
C HIS A 563 46.44 -2.34 -6.22
N GLU A 564 47.30 -1.38 -6.57
CA GLU A 564 48.61 -1.74 -7.12
C GLU A 564 49.49 -2.28 -5.98
N PRO A 565 50.11 -3.47 -6.11
CA PRO A 565 51.07 -3.93 -5.11
C PRO A 565 52.31 -3.02 -5.18
N LYS A 566 52.63 -2.31 -4.09
CA LYS A 566 53.90 -1.58 -4.00
C LYS A 566 55.05 -2.57 -4.26
N PRO A 567 55.98 -2.30 -5.20
CA PRO A 567 57.17 -3.12 -5.35
C PRO A 567 57.96 -3.06 -4.04
N GLY A 568 58.09 -4.20 -3.38
CA GLY A 568 58.80 -4.29 -2.10
C GLY A 568 60.26 -3.87 -2.28
N SER A 569 60.75 -3.04 -1.36
CA SER A 569 62.18 -2.79 -1.17
C SER A 569 62.94 -4.12 -1.05
N LEU A 570 64.10 -4.22 -1.71
CA LEU A 570 64.99 -5.39 -1.70
C LEU A 570 65.31 -5.90 -0.28
N LEU A 571 65.23 -5.05 0.75
CA LEU A 571 65.43 -5.42 2.15
C LEU A 571 64.32 -6.31 2.73
N ASN A 572 63.07 -6.21 2.24
CA ASN A 572 61.96 -7.06 2.70
C ASN A 572 62.03 -8.50 2.16
N ARG A 573 62.85 -8.77 1.13
CA ARG A 573 63.06 -10.13 0.58
C ARG A 573 64.06 -10.95 1.40
N LEU A 574 64.91 -10.31 2.19
CA LEU A 574 65.97 -10.99 2.95
C LEU A 574 65.55 -11.35 4.39
N PHE A 575 64.49 -10.74 4.93
CA PHE A 575 64.01 -10.99 6.31
C PHE A 575 62.50 -11.31 6.41
N GLY A 576 61.83 -11.60 5.31
CA GLY A 576 60.39 -11.88 5.29
C GLY A 576 60.06 -13.32 5.67
N GLY A 577 59.81 -13.59 6.95
CA GLY A 577 58.95 -14.70 7.35
C GLY A 577 57.58 -14.57 6.65
N ALA A 578 56.97 -15.70 6.31
CA ALA A 578 55.74 -15.79 5.51
C ALA A 578 54.70 -14.72 5.88
N ARG A 579 54.63 -13.63 5.08
CA ARG A 579 53.49 -12.71 5.13
C ARG A 579 52.29 -13.46 4.55
N HIS A 580 51.41 -13.92 5.43
CA HIS A 580 50.05 -14.28 5.04
C HIS A 580 49.45 -13.10 4.26
N GLN A 581 49.23 -13.27 2.95
CA GLN A 581 48.31 -12.40 2.21
C GLN A 581 46.94 -12.59 2.86
N GLN A 582 46.43 -11.57 3.56
CA GLN A 582 45.05 -11.57 4.05
C GLN A 582 44.13 -11.66 2.83
N LYS A 583 43.56 -12.85 2.61
CA LYS A 583 42.48 -13.04 1.64
C LYS A 583 41.29 -12.20 2.08
N GLN A 584 40.58 -11.66 1.10
CA GLN A 584 39.34 -10.95 1.34
C GLN A 584 38.33 -11.88 2.00
N ALA A 585 37.79 -11.45 3.14
CA ALA A 585 36.76 -12.20 3.84
C ALA A 585 35.39 -11.68 3.43
N THR A 586 34.47 -12.61 3.17
CA THR A 586 33.08 -12.36 2.83
C THR A 586 32.17 -13.18 3.73
N CYS A 587 30.97 -12.68 3.98
CA CYS A 587 29.95 -13.39 4.75
C CYS A 587 28.57 -13.04 4.22
N GLN A 588 27.69 -14.03 4.06
CA GLN A 588 26.31 -13.82 3.62
C GLN A 588 25.35 -14.24 4.75
N PRO A 589 24.94 -13.31 5.63
CA PRO A 589 24.10 -13.64 6.80
C PRO A 589 22.61 -13.77 6.48
N SER A 590 22.18 -13.41 5.27
CA SER A 590 20.79 -13.61 4.82
C SER A 590 20.71 -13.64 3.28
N PRO A 591 19.58 -14.09 2.68
CA PRO A 591 19.44 -14.18 1.23
C PRO A 591 19.64 -12.86 0.47
N ILE A 592 19.51 -11.73 1.14
CA ILE A 592 19.56 -10.40 0.52
C ILE A 592 20.79 -9.57 0.92
N SER A 593 21.66 -10.09 1.78
CA SER A 593 22.72 -9.29 2.39
C SER A 593 24.07 -9.99 2.33
N ALA A 594 25.11 -9.26 1.95
CA ALA A 594 26.49 -9.73 2.00
C ALA A 594 27.41 -8.68 2.67
N LEU A 595 28.42 -9.16 3.39
CA LEU A 595 29.44 -8.36 4.03
C LEU A 595 30.81 -8.65 3.42
N ARG A 596 31.63 -7.61 3.32
CA ARG A 596 32.98 -7.71 2.78
C ARG A 596 33.93 -6.81 3.57
N SER A 597 35.06 -7.34 4.00
CA SER A 597 36.16 -6.53 4.52
C SER A 597 37.05 -6.06 3.35
N ILE A 598 37.67 -4.88 3.50
CA ILE A 598 38.62 -4.35 2.51
C ILE A 598 40.04 -4.65 3.01
N PRO A 599 40.77 -5.60 2.37
CA PRO A 599 42.07 -6.04 2.83
C PRO A 599 43.07 -4.90 3.02
N GLY A 600 43.87 -4.95 4.09
CA GLY A 600 44.86 -3.92 4.40
C GLY A 600 44.29 -2.61 4.93
N THR A 601 42.98 -2.55 5.20
CA THR A 601 42.30 -1.39 5.80
C THR A 601 41.45 -1.81 7.00
N ASN A 602 40.93 -0.81 7.71
CA ASN A 602 39.95 -0.94 8.79
C ASN A 602 38.50 -0.76 8.29
N LEU A 603 38.29 -0.85 6.98
CA LEU A 603 36.99 -0.63 6.34
C LEU A 603 36.34 -1.94 5.95
N TRP A 604 35.02 -1.94 6.02
CA TRP A 604 34.17 -3.02 5.56
C TRP A 604 32.85 -2.44 5.06
N PHE A 605 32.14 -3.17 4.23
CA PHE A 605 30.82 -2.74 3.78
C PHE A 605 29.80 -3.87 3.85
N MET A 606 28.55 -3.48 4.02
CA MET A 606 27.38 -4.33 3.88
C MET A 606 26.66 -3.94 2.60
N THR A 607 26.38 -4.91 1.74
CA THR A 607 25.52 -4.77 0.57
C THR A 607 24.20 -5.45 0.86
N VAL A 608 23.08 -4.76 0.63
CA VAL A 608 21.71 -5.27 0.79
C VAL A 608 20.96 -5.08 -0.53
N VAL A 609 20.26 -6.11 -0.99
CA VAL A 609 19.37 -6.06 -2.15
C VAL A 609 17.93 -6.08 -1.67
N GLU A 610 17.22 -4.99 -1.88
CA GLU A 610 15.85 -4.78 -1.41
C GLU A 610 14.89 -4.99 -2.58
N PRO A 611 14.10 -6.09 -2.61
CA PRO A 611 13.20 -6.35 -3.72
C PRO A 611 12.04 -5.33 -3.73
N LEU A 612 11.79 -4.71 -4.89
CA LEU A 612 10.72 -3.73 -5.09
C LEU A 612 9.55 -4.31 -5.89
N SER A 613 9.84 -5.17 -6.87
CA SER A 613 8.86 -5.93 -7.65
C SER A 613 9.47 -7.25 -8.13
N ALA A 614 8.73 -7.99 -8.95
CA ALA A 614 9.26 -9.19 -9.61
C ALA A 614 10.48 -8.92 -10.49
N THR A 615 10.64 -7.69 -11.02
CA THR A 615 11.70 -7.34 -11.97
C THR A 615 12.53 -6.15 -11.55
N ARG A 616 12.25 -5.53 -10.39
CA ARG A 616 12.95 -4.34 -9.90
C ARG A 616 13.42 -4.54 -8.48
N SER A 617 14.64 -4.11 -8.19
CA SER A 617 15.24 -4.16 -6.86
C SER A 617 16.08 -2.91 -6.60
N SER A 618 16.25 -2.55 -5.33
CA SER A 618 17.23 -1.56 -4.90
C SER A 618 18.51 -2.25 -4.41
N LEU A 619 19.66 -1.78 -4.85
CA LEU A 619 20.97 -2.17 -4.31
C LEU A 619 21.44 -1.07 -3.37
N ARG A 620 21.67 -1.41 -2.11
CA ARG A 620 22.22 -0.50 -1.10
C ARG A 620 23.55 -1.02 -0.58
N ARG A 621 24.57 -0.17 -0.54
CA ARG A 621 25.87 -0.47 0.04
C ARG A 621 26.22 0.56 1.10
N THR A 622 26.46 0.12 2.32
CA THR A 622 26.89 0.98 3.41
C THR A 622 28.31 0.63 3.82
N LEU A 623 29.19 1.63 3.78
CA LEU A 623 30.59 1.52 4.17
C LEU A 623 30.75 1.91 5.64
N TYR A 624 31.54 1.12 6.35
CA TYR A 624 31.79 1.25 7.77
C TYR A 624 33.30 1.20 8.05
N CYS A 625 33.66 1.76 9.20
CA CYS A 625 34.99 1.73 9.80
C CYS A 625 34.89 1.01 11.14
N THR A 626 35.84 0.13 11.45
CA THR A 626 35.86 -0.65 12.71
C THR A 626 36.16 0.17 13.96
N HIS A 627 36.64 1.41 13.81
CA HIS A 627 37.03 2.28 14.91
C HIS A 627 36.03 3.43 15.15
N PRO A 628 35.84 3.87 16.41
CA PRO A 628 34.81 4.83 16.81
C PRO A 628 35.04 6.28 16.32
N ASN A 629 36.21 6.57 15.75
CA ASN A 629 36.54 7.91 15.26
C ASN A 629 37.07 7.84 13.83
N PRO A 630 36.24 8.10 12.80
CA PRO A 630 36.68 8.01 11.41
C PRO A 630 37.82 9.01 11.12
N SER A 631 37.88 10.13 11.84
CA SER A 631 38.90 11.18 11.66
C SER A 631 40.29 10.77 12.15
N SER A 632 40.41 9.90 13.15
CA SER A 632 41.71 9.42 13.64
C SER A 632 42.21 8.16 12.94
N THR A 633 41.34 7.51 12.16
CA THR A 633 41.59 6.16 11.61
C THR A 633 41.83 6.17 10.10
N LEU A 634 41.58 7.29 9.44
CA LEU A 634 42.12 7.58 8.13
C LEU A 634 43.58 8.03 8.27
N THR A 635 44.49 7.12 8.67
CA THR A 635 45.95 7.32 8.62
C THR A 635 46.51 7.42 7.19
N LEU A 636 45.64 7.54 6.19
CA LEU A 636 45.90 7.80 4.79
C LEU A 636 45.63 9.29 4.51
N THR A 637 46.47 9.92 3.67
CA THR A 637 46.30 11.33 3.28
C THR A 637 44.90 11.61 2.73
N THR A 638 44.37 12.83 2.84
CA THR A 638 43.05 13.22 2.31
C THR A 638 42.79 12.74 0.87
N ASN A 639 43.82 12.73 0.03
CA ASN A 639 43.76 12.27 -1.36
C ASN A 639 43.59 10.74 -1.50
N GLN A 640 44.20 9.96 -0.62
CA GLN A 640 44.08 8.48 -0.62
C GLN A 640 42.71 8.04 -0.14
N ASN A 641 42.12 8.73 0.84
CA ASN A 641 40.76 8.46 1.32
C ASN A 641 39.72 8.71 0.22
N GLN A 642 39.85 9.82 -0.49
CA GLN A 642 38.96 10.11 -1.62
C GLN A 642 39.11 9.09 -2.75
N THR A 643 40.32 8.60 -3.00
CA THR A 643 40.59 7.58 -4.02
C THR A 643 39.92 6.25 -3.65
N LEU A 644 40.00 5.84 -2.38
CA LEU A 644 39.34 4.64 -1.89
C LEU A 644 37.81 4.74 -1.94
N LEU A 645 37.23 5.87 -1.49
CA LEU A 645 35.79 6.12 -1.60
C LEU A 645 35.31 6.09 -3.06
N ASN A 646 36.05 6.73 -3.96
CA ASN A 646 35.76 6.70 -5.39
C ASN A 646 35.86 5.28 -5.97
N ALA A 647 36.80 4.46 -5.48
CA ALA A 647 36.93 3.06 -5.90
C ALA A 647 35.74 2.20 -5.43
N VAL A 648 35.32 2.34 -4.16
CA VAL A 648 34.13 1.63 -3.63
C VAL A 648 32.86 2.06 -4.38
N GLY A 649 32.71 3.35 -4.69
CA GLY A 649 31.59 3.84 -5.49
C GLY A 649 31.59 3.32 -6.93
N LYS A 650 32.76 3.20 -7.57
CA LYS A 650 32.88 2.57 -8.90
C LYS A 650 32.54 1.09 -8.88
N ASP A 651 33.03 0.36 -7.88
CA ASP A 651 32.71 -1.05 -7.65
C ASP A 651 31.20 -1.24 -7.47
N PHE A 652 30.54 -0.37 -6.70
CA PHE A 652 29.07 -0.37 -6.56
C PHE A 652 28.33 -0.22 -7.90
N ASN A 653 28.74 0.73 -8.73
CA ASN A 653 28.10 0.95 -10.04
C ASN A 653 28.33 -0.25 -10.97
N SER A 654 29.53 -0.83 -10.97
CA SER A 654 29.85 -2.03 -11.76
C SER A 654 28.99 -3.23 -11.36
N ASP A 655 28.76 -3.42 -10.06
CA ASP A 655 27.91 -4.50 -9.55
C ASP A 655 26.44 -4.29 -9.96
N LEU A 656 25.94 -3.05 -9.86
CA LEU A 656 24.60 -2.70 -10.30
C LEU A 656 24.40 -2.95 -11.80
N GLU A 657 25.35 -2.50 -12.63
CA GLU A 657 25.33 -2.74 -14.07
C GLU A 657 25.37 -4.23 -14.38
N THR A 658 26.19 -5.02 -13.68
CA THR A 658 26.27 -6.47 -13.85
C THR A 658 24.94 -7.16 -13.57
N LEU A 659 24.23 -6.75 -12.50
CA LEU A 659 22.91 -7.28 -12.16
C LEU A 659 21.86 -6.95 -13.24
N ILE A 660 21.83 -5.71 -13.73
CA ILE A 660 20.94 -5.27 -14.79
C ILE A 660 21.22 -6.04 -16.09
N GLN A 661 22.49 -6.16 -16.50
CA GLN A 661 22.86 -6.93 -17.69
C GLN A 661 22.54 -8.41 -17.55
N SER A 662 22.67 -8.97 -16.35
CA SER A 662 22.27 -10.36 -16.08
C SER A 662 20.76 -10.56 -16.26
N GLN A 663 19.93 -9.62 -15.78
CA GLN A 663 18.48 -9.65 -16.01
C GLN A 663 18.14 -9.56 -17.49
N ILE A 664 18.79 -8.64 -18.23
CA ILE A 664 18.58 -8.49 -19.68
C ILE A 664 18.95 -9.78 -20.41
N ALA A 665 20.10 -10.39 -20.08
CA ALA A 665 20.53 -11.63 -20.70
C ALA A 665 19.53 -12.78 -20.48
N MET A 666 18.91 -12.85 -19.29
CA MET A 666 17.90 -13.85 -18.96
C MET A 666 16.54 -13.61 -19.66
N THR A 667 16.18 -12.36 -19.98
CA THR A 667 14.88 -12.02 -20.59
C THR A 667 14.92 -11.90 -22.12
N THR A 668 16.08 -11.63 -22.71
CA THR A 668 16.24 -11.39 -24.16
C THR A 668 16.66 -12.61 -24.98
N THR A 669 17.03 -13.73 -24.35
CA THR A 669 17.40 -14.97 -25.06
C THR A 669 16.17 -15.75 -25.56
N THR A 670 15.48 -15.15 -26.54
CA THR A 670 14.50 -15.82 -27.41
C THR A 670 15.02 -15.69 -28.84
N THR A 671 15.55 -16.76 -29.44
CA THR A 671 15.88 -16.75 -30.88
C THR A 671 14.73 -17.30 -31.72
N ALA A 672 14.70 -16.92 -33.00
CA ALA A 672 13.67 -17.17 -34.02
C ALA A 672 13.27 -18.65 -34.27
N ASN A 673 13.84 -19.62 -33.55
CA ASN A 673 13.56 -21.05 -33.69
C ASN A 673 13.14 -21.73 -32.35
N ASN A 674 12.61 -20.99 -31.37
CA ASN A 674 11.98 -21.55 -30.16
C ASN A 674 12.83 -22.60 -29.38
N THR A 675 14.16 -22.52 -29.42
CA THR A 675 15.03 -23.38 -28.58
C THR A 675 15.97 -22.50 -27.73
N PRO A 676 15.90 -22.55 -26.39
CA PRO A 676 16.74 -21.73 -25.52
C PRO A 676 18.12 -22.35 -25.32
N ILE A 677 19.20 -21.60 -25.60
CA ILE A 677 20.58 -21.93 -25.20
C ILE A 677 21.17 -20.71 -24.49
N GLY A 678 21.63 -20.87 -23.24
CA GLY A 678 22.94 -20.31 -22.90
C GLY A 678 23.21 -19.49 -21.63
N LEU A 679 22.33 -19.41 -20.63
CA LEU A 679 22.73 -19.24 -19.22
C LEU A 679 21.81 -20.18 -18.42
N SER A 680 22.41 -21.04 -17.60
CA SER A 680 21.75 -22.25 -17.13
C SER A 680 20.38 -21.98 -16.51
N LYS A 681 19.32 -22.58 -17.07
CA LYS A 681 18.03 -22.71 -16.38
C LYS A 681 18.14 -23.59 -15.12
N THR A 682 19.30 -24.21 -14.88
CA THR A 682 19.53 -25.03 -13.70
C THR A 682 19.50 -24.19 -12.42
N ILE A 683 18.60 -24.56 -11.52
CA ILE A 683 18.49 -23.99 -10.18
C ILE A 683 19.85 -24.13 -9.46
N THR A 684 20.39 -23.02 -8.94
CA THR A 684 21.57 -23.09 -8.08
C THR A 684 21.21 -23.75 -6.74
N PRO A 685 22.14 -24.40 -6.02
CA PRO A 685 21.83 -24.98 -4.70
C PRO A 685 21.19 -23.99 -3.73
N SER A 686 21.60 -22.71 -3.80
CA SER A 686 21.03 -21.61 -3.02
C SER A 686 19.57 -21.29 -3.43
N GLN A 687 19.21 -21.47 -4.70
CA GLN A 687 17.85 -21.27 -5.21
C GLN A 687 16.93 -22.46 -4.94
N THR A 688 17.44 -23.69 -4.84
CA THR A 688 16.62 -24.88 -4.53
C THR A 688 15.88 -24.71 -3.20
N HIS A 689 16.58 -24.24 -2.18
CA HIS A 689 15.99 -24.00 -0.87
C HIS A 689 14.89 -22.92 -0.89
N LEU A 690 15.03 -21.89 -1.74
CA LEU A 690 14.00 -20.86 -1.91
C LEU A 690 12.74 -21.45 -2.54
N LEU A 691 12.90 -22.29 -3.56
CA LEU A 691 11.79 -22.95 -4.23
C LEU A 691 11.00 -23.85 -3.27
N GLU A 692 11.69 -24.70 -2.50
CA GLU A 692 11.05 -25.59 -1.51
C GLU A 692 10.18 -24.81 -0.50
N ARG A 693 10.65 -23.64 -0.04
CA ARG A 693 9.91 -22.79 0.89
C ARG A 693 8.66 -22.18 0.25
N ILE A 694 8.77 -21.77 -1.01
CA ILE A 694 7.63 -21.24 -1.79
C ILE A 694 6.58 -22.33 -1.98
N GLU A 695 6.99 -23.54 -2.38
CA GLU A 695 6.11 -24.68 -2.61
C GLU A 695 5.37 -25.11 -1.33
N GLU A 696 6.10 -25.21 -0.21
CA GLU A 696 5.49 -25.56 1.07
C GLU A 696 4.50 -24.50 1.55
N HIS A 697 4.82 -23.20 1.37
CA HIS A 697 3.88 -22.12 1.70
C HIS A 697 2.63 -22.19 0.82
N LEU A 698 2.79 -22.38 -0.49
CA LEU A 698 1.67 -22.50 -1.42
C LEU A 698 0.76 -23.69 -1.08
N ARG A 699 1.35 -24.83 -0.67
CA ARG A 699 0.59 -25.99 -0.19
C ARG A 699 -0.26 -25.65 1.04
N ARG A 700 0.26 -24.82 1.95
CA ARG A 700 -0.51 -24.31 3.11
C ARG A 700 -1.65 -23.38 2.69
N GLU A 701 -1.41 -22.45 1.78
CA GLU A 701 -2.46 -21.55 1.26
C GLU A 701 -3.58 -22.33 0.56
N ARG A 702 -3.22 -23.32 -0.27
CA ARG A 702 -4.19 -24.23 -0.93
C ARG A 702 -5.02 -24.99 0.09
N LYS A 703 -4.41 -25.50 1.17
CA LYS A 703 -5.13 -26.19 2.24
C LYS A 703 -6.08 -25.25 3.01
N ALA A 704 -5.70 -23.98 3.17
CA ALA A 704 -6.52 -22.98 3.85
C ALA A 704 -7.63 -22.40 2.95
N GLY A 705 -7.53 -22.57 1.63
CA GLY A 705 -8.46 -21.94 0.67
C GLY A 705 -8.33 -20.42 0.62
N THR A 706 -7.23 -19.86 1.13
CA THR A 706 -6.97 -18.42 1.19
C THR A 706 -5.47 -18.12 1.31
N GLN A 707 -5.09 -16.89 0.98
CA GLN A 707 -3.73 -16.41 1.21
C GLN A 707 -3.43 -16.34 2.71
N ILE A 708 -2.23 -16.79 3.09
CA ILE A 708 -1.74 -16.73 4.46
C ILE A 708 -0.76 -15.56 4.52
N PHE A 709 -0.96 -14.64 5.46
CA PHE A 709 -0.10 -13.47 5.64
C PHE A 709 0.73 -13.59 6.92
N PRO A 710 1.95 -14.17 6.89
CA PRO A 710 2.74 -14.35 8.10
C PRO A 710 3.11 -13.06 8.79
N ALA A 711 3.19 -11.93 8.06
CA ALA A 711 3.49 -10.62 8.62
C ALA A 711 2.31 -9.95 9.34
N ALA A 712 1.09 -10.49 9.21
CA ALA A 712 -0.04 -10.02 10.01
C ALA A 712 0.11 -10.55 11.44
N GLN A 713 0.07 -9.66 12.43
CA GLN A 713 0.04 -10.09 13.83
C GLN A 713 -1.27 -10.81 14.12
N LEU A 714 -1.19 -12.01 14.69
CA LEU A 714 -2.36 -12.71 15.20
C LEU A 714 -2.92 -11.88 16.37
N VAL A 715 -4.16 -11.42 16.24
CA VAL A 715 -4.89 -10.88 17.39
C VAL A 715 -4.94 -12.02 18.40
N ALA A 716 -4.42 -11.79 19.61
CA ALA A 716 -4.56 -12.77 20.67
C ALA A 716 -6.06 -12.97 20.89
N ASP A 717 -6.57 -14.15 20.54
CA ASP A 717 -7.91 -14.56 20.92
C ASP A 717 -8.03 -14.37 22.44
N GLY A 718 -9.14 -13.77 22.87
CA GLY A 718 -9.35 -13.14 24.18
C GLY A 718 -9.32 -14.04 25.42
N GLU A 719 -8.51 -15.10 25.44
CA GLU A 719 -8.24 -15.93 26.62
C GLU A 719 -6.73 -16.01 26.87
N GLY A 720 -6.23 -15.15 27.77
CA GLY A 720 -4.89 -15.29 28.33
C GLY A 720 -4.11 -13.98 28.43
N SER A 721 -4.51 -13.10 29.33
CA SER A 721 -3.75 -11.94 29.81
C SER A 721 -2.47 -12.35 30.60
N GLY A 722 -1.61 -13.18 30.02
CA GLY A 722 -0.40 -13.71 30.65
C GLY A 722 0.86 -13.67 29.77
N VAL A 723 0.84 -13.00 28.61
CA VAL A 723 1.93 -13.08 27.62
C VAL A 723 2.87 -11.87 27.63
N ALA A 724 2.59 -10.83 28.42
CA ALA A 724 3.52 -9.73 28.66
C ALA A 724 4.76 -10.13 29.51
N GLU A 725 4.75 -11.33 30.12
CA GLU A 725 5.83 -11.83 30.99
C GLU A 725 6.80 -12.81 30.33
N LYS A 726 6.67 -13.11 29.02
CA LYS A 726 7.59 -14.01 28.30
C LYS A 726 8.63 -13.30 27.43
N CYS A 727 8.85 -12.00 27.63
CA CYS A 727 10.16 -11.41 27.37
C CYS A 727 11.16 -12.05 28.35
N LYS A 728 11.81 -13.14 27.95
CA LYS A 728 13.09 -13.51 28.56
C LYS A 728 14.06 -12.39 28.25
N ILE A 729 14.12 -11.45 29.18
CA ILE A 729 15.21 -10.51 29.37
C ILE A 729 16.48 -11.37 29.49
N TYR A 730 17.31 -11.39 28.45
CA TYR A 730 18.71 -11.72 28.66
C TYR A 730 19.34 -10.46 29.26
N PRO A 731 19.79 -10.48 30.53
CA PRO A 731 20.54 -9.36 31.05
C PRO A 731 21.79 -9.18 30.18
N PRO A 732 22.25 -7.94 29.92
CA PRO A 732 23.56 -7.74 29.34
C PRO A 732 24.58 -8.42 30.25
N THR A 733 25.47 -9.24 29.67
CA THR A 733 26.70 -9.63 30.36
C THR A 733 27.38 -8.37 30.88
N PRO A 734 27.74 -8.30 32.17
CA PRO A 734 28.23 -7.06 32.76
C PRO A 734 29.51 -6.59 32.07
N PHE A 735 29.46 -5.40 31.50
CA PHE A 735 30.64 -4.67 31.05
C PHE A 735 31.64 -4.54 32.22
N PRO A 736 32.95 -4.82 32.02
CA PRO A 736 33.95 -4.54 33.03
C PRO A 736 34.02 -3.02 33.30
N LEU A 737 33.93 -2.65 34.57
CA LEU A 737 33.85 -1.28 35.10
C LEU A 737 35.09 -0.38 34.87
N SER A 738 36.01 -0.75 33.97
CA SER A 738 37.32 -0.10 33.83
C SER A 738 37.40 1.01 32.78
N CYS A 739 36.31 1.39 32.10
CA CYS A 739 36.34 2.45 31.07
C CYS A 739 35.57 3.73 31.41
N PHE A 740 35.04 3.88 32.63
CA PHE A 740 34.20 5.03 33.00
C PHE A 740 34.94 6.25 33.58
N LEU A 741 36.28 6.25 33.63
CA LEU A 741 37.08 7.32 34.28
C LEU A 741 38.04 8.08 33.36
N ALA A 742 37.77 8.17 32.05
CA ALA A 742 38.66 8.90 31.12
C ALA A 742 38.00 10.03 30.31
N LEU A 743 36.80 10.50 30.66
CA LEU A 743 36.10 11.58 29.91
C LEU A 743 35.55 12.72 30.78
N ILE A 744 36.16 12.99 31.94
CA ILE A 744 35.90 14.20 32.73
C ILE A 744 37.22 14.95 32.96
N SER A 745 37.75 15.58 31.91
CA SER A 745 38.50 16.84 32.07
C SER A 745 38.66 17.51 30.71
N SER A 746 38.67 18.84 30.70
CA SER A 746 38.93 19.76 29.57
C SER A 746 37.80 20.01 28.56
N HIS A 747 36.87 20.91 28.89
CA HIS A 747 36.86 22.29 28.35
C HIS A 747 35.63 23.11 28.82
N PRO A 748 35.77 24.45 28.94
CA PRO A 748 34.79 25.31 29.59
C PRO A 748 33.65 25.75 28.66
N PHE A 749 32.45 25.84 29.22
CA PHE A 749 31.28 26.48 28.62
C PHE A 749 31.50 27.97 28.35
N PRO A 750 31.05 28.53 27.21
CA PRO A 750 30.59 29.90 27.16
C PRO A 750 29.06 29.93 27.20
N SER A 751 28.55 30.51 28.28
CA SER A 751 27.16 30.94 28.41
C SER A 751 26.86 32.09 27.44
N LYS A 752 25.80 31.99 26.64
CA LYS A 752 24.98 33.16 26.30
C LYS A 752 23.50 32.80 26.24
N ARG A 753 22.77 33.46 27.14
CA ARG A 753 21.32 33.65 27.14
C ARG A 753 20.89 34.58 26.00
N SER A 754 19.60 34.42 25.66
CA SER A 754 18.59 35.43 25.34
C SER A 754 18.23 35.72 23.87
N GLN A 755 16.97 35.37 23.58
CA GLN A 755 15.85 36.24 23.17
C GLN A 755 15.35 36.16 21.71
N PHE A 756 14.04 35.87 21.67
CA PHE A 756 13.04 35.82 20.60
C PHE A 756 12.98 34.56 19.73
#